data_AF-A0AAQ3KES2-F1
#
_entry.id   AF-A0AAQ3KES2-F1
#
_cell.length_a   1.000
_cell.length_b   1.000
_cell.length_c   1.000
_cell.angle_alpha   90.00
_cell.angle_beta   90.00
_cell.angle_gamma   90.00
#
_symmetry.space_group_name_H-M   'P 1'
#
loop_
_entity.id
_entity.type
_entity.pdbx_description
1 polymer ?
#
loop_
_entity_poly.entity_id
_entity_poly.type
_entity_poly.pdbx_seq_one_letter_code
_entity_poly.pdbx_strand_id
1 'polypeptide(L)'
;MAMPTTSSILCISLTLLALAGAARSGYIEYNTSSGTVEGKLNVHLVPHSHDDVGWLKTVDQYYVGSNNSIQGACVMNVLDSVVVALLKDPNRKFVFAEQAFFQKWWSEQNDRTQEVVRHLVVSGQLEFINGGWCMHDEATVHYIDMIDQTTLGHQMIKKQFNKVPRAGWQIDPFGHSSVQAYLLGAELGFGSVHFARIDYQDRKKRKLEKSLEVIWQGSRTFGASSQIFANAFPVHYSAPTGFSFDITDDDSTPIPVQDDPFLYDYNVEERVNDFIDAAMAQANLTRTNHIMWTMGDDFKYQYAESWFKQMDKLIHYVNKDGRVHALYSTPSIYTDAKNAENQSWPLKTDDYFPYADSQNAYWTGYFTSRSAFKRYVRMLSGYYLAARQLEFLAGTASSGKSTLSLADALGIAQHHDAVTGTAKQHTTNDYAKRLAYGASEAQTVVSLSLSCLTSAGKNCTPTVFSQCNLLNISYCPATEKDILEGKSLVVVAYNPLGWYHQDFVRIPVNDDQLIVRDSEGKYIATQLVEVDDSTSNLRKLYVEAYLGISPKVTPKYWLIFQVSAPPIGWSSYFISKASRKDTSQNAYTSTNPNLENETIEVGPGPFKMQFSSTTGQLKRVTNYRTGVDIPIQQSYLWYGASSGDEDSQASGAYIFRPNGAPPVPSSRSVPLKIIRGPLVDEVHQQFNPWIYQVTRLYKEKEHAEIEYTIGPIPTDDGVGKEVITRLTANMATNSTFYTDSNGRDFLTRVRDYRKDWNLEVTQPVAGNYYPLNLGIYTTDGKSELSILVDRAVGGSSIRDGEIEVMLHRRLLVDDSRGVAEALDEQVCVNNTCEGLTVRGTYYMSVNQFGSGAYWRRTYGQQIYSSLLLAFTQEDEASWKSSHVTKATSMEYGYSLPPNVAIITLQDLDDGTALLRLAHLYEAAEDSQYSTLATVELKKVFAGKTIKQLRETSLSANQDKSEMKKMKWRVEDSSSSFSAPLRGRPVDNTTLIVELGPMEIRTFLIKF
;
A
#
# COMPACT_ATOMS: atom_id res chain seq x y z
N MET A 1 -3.83 30.84 -99.00
CA MET A 1 -4.80 31.40 -98.02
C MET A 1 -5.19 30.29 -97.07
N ALA A 2 -5.03 30.53 -95.76
CA ALA A 2 -5.79 30.05 -94.58
C ALA A 2 -6.39 28.62 -94.58
N MET A 3 -6.45 27.84 -93.51
CA MET A 3 -5.91 27.78 -92.14
C MET A 3 -6.28 26.35 -91.64
N PRO A 4 -5.66 25.85 -90.56
CA PRO A 4 -5.76 24.45 -90.11
C PRO A 4 -6.70 24.29 -88.90
N THR A 5 -7.52 23.23 -88.79
CA THR A 5 -8.19 22.86 -87.52
C THR A 5 -8.78 21.45 -87.55
N THR A 6 -7.97 20.40 -87.42
CA THR A 6 -8.50 19.06 -87.04
C THR A 6 -7.59 18.24 -86.12
N SER A 7 -6.29 18.54 -85.98
CA SER A 7 -5.42 17.81 -85.04
C SER A 7 -5.44 18.31 -83.59
N SER A 8 -5.93 19.52 -83.32
CA SER A 8 -5.95 20.07 -81.95
C SER A 8 -7.09 19.54 -81.09
N ILE A 9 -8.20 19.10 -81.69
CA ILE A 9 -9.38 18.65 -80.93
C ILE A 9 -9.18 17.22 -80.40
N LEU A 10 -8.53 16.34 -81.17
CA LEU A 10 -8.31 14.95 -80.73
C LEU A 10 -7.24 14.84 -79.63
N CYS A 11 -6.18 15.66 -79.68
CA CYS A 11 -5.19 15.72 -78.60
C CYS A 11 -5.76 16.33 -77.31
N ILE A 12 -6.65 17.33 -77.41
CA ILE A 12 -7.33 17.94 -76.25
C ILE A 12 -8.34 16.94 -75.65
N SER A 13 -9.05 16.15 -76.44
CA SER A 13 -9.95 15.12 -75.92
C SER A 13 -9.22 13.94 -75.27
N LEU A 14 -8.06 13.52 -75.80
CA LEU A 14 -7.24 12.47 -75.16
C LEU A 14 -6.48 12.96 -73.93
N THR A 15 -6.09 14.24 -73.84
CA THR A 15 -5.55 14.81 -72.59
C THR A 15 -6.63 15.11 -71.56
N LEU A 16 -7.85 15.50 -71.97
CA LEU A 16 -8.99 15.63 -71.05
C LEU A 16 -9.51 14.28 -70.55
N LEU A 17 -9.47 13.20 -71.34
CA LEU A 17 -9.77 11.84 -70.86
C LEU A 17 -8.63 11.24 -70.01
N ALA A 18 -7.36 11.60 -70.26
CA ALA A 18 -6.25 11.22 -69.39
C ALA A 18 -6.25 12.01 -68.05
N LEU A 19 -6.73 13.26 -68.06
CA LEU A 19 -6.92 14.08 -66.85
C LEU A 19 -8.22 13.73 -66.10
N ALA A 20 -9.27 13.25 -66.78
CA ALA A 20 -10.50 12.76 -66.15
C ALA A 20 -10.32 11.36 -65.50
N GLY A 21 -9.28 10.62 -65.87
CA GLY A 21 -8.93 9.32 -65.28
C GLY A 21 -8.08 9.39 -64.00
N ALA A 22 -7.56 10.56 -63.64
CA ALA A 22 -6.61 10.73 -62.54
C ALA A 22 -7.16 11.49 -61.32
N ALA A 23 -8.47 11.72 -61.24
CA ALA A 23 -9.11 12.43 -60.14
C ALA A 23 -10.26 11.61 -59.54
N ARG A 24 -9.93 10.42 -59.01
CA ARG A 24 -10.69 9.85 -57.89
C ARG A 24 -9.75 9.92 -56.70
N SER A 25 -10.18 10.63 -55.65
CA SER A 25 -9.62 10.46 -54.30
C SER A 25 -9.64 8.96 -54.00
N GLY A 26 -8.46 8.34 -54.12
CA GLY A 26 -8.26 6.94 -53.78
C GLY A 26 -8.04 6.85 -52.27
N TYR A 27 -8.64 5.85 -51.63
CA TYR A 27 -8.30 5.50 -50.26
C TYR A 27 -6.78 5.30 -50.14
N ILE A 28 -6.11 6.06 -49.26
CA ILE A 28 -4.69 5.88 -48.95
C ILE A 28 -4.58 4.75 -47.93
N GLU A 29 -3.96 3.64 -48.33
CA GLU A 29 -3.63 2.54 -47.43
C GLU A 29 -2.32 2.86 -46.70
N TYR A 30 -2.38 3.06 -45.37
CA TYR A 30 -1.21 3.36 -44.56
C TYR A 30 -0.46 2.09 -44.19
N ASN A 31 0.86 2.10 -44.36
CA ASN A 31 1.71 0.97 -43.94
C ASN A 31 2.00 1.06 -42.43
N THR A 32 1.17 0.37 -41.65
CA THR A 32 1.28 0.28 -40.18
C THR A 32 1.96 -1.01 -39.70
N SER A 33 2.30 -1.91 -40.61
CA SER A 33 2.83 -3.28 -40.33
C SER A 33 4.31 -3.34 -39.91
N SER A 34 4.89 -2.20 -39.52
CA SER A 34 6.34 -2.07 -39.32
C SER A 34 6.81 -2.74 -38.03
N GLY A 35 7.92 -3.50 -38.13
CA GLY A 35 8.63 -4.10 -36.99
C GLY A 35 9.82 -3.24 -36.54
N THR A 36 10.82 -3.82 -35.88
CA THR A 36 12.10 -3.12 -35.65
C THR A 36 13.03 -3.31 -36.86
N VAL A 37 13.90 -2.33 -37.11
CA VAL A 37 14.89 -2.35 -38.19
C VAL A 37 16.30 -2.16 -37.61
N GLU A 38 17.18 -3.10 -37.92
CA GLU A 38 18.59 -3.05 -37.53
C GLU A 38 19.30 -1.84 -38.15
N GLY A 39 20.18 -1.19 -37.38
CA GLY A 39 20.96 -0.04 -37.84
C GLY A 39 20.20 1.29 -37.93
N LYS A 40 18.89 1.32 -37.63
CA LYS A 40 18.09 2.55 -37.50
C LYS A 40 17.71 2.83 -36.04
N LEU A 41 17.40 4.09 -35.73
CA LEU A 41 16.69 4.44 -34.51
C LEU A 41 15.24 3.93 -34.62
N ASN A 42 14.84 3.06 -33.70
CA ASN A 42 13.50 2.50 -33.59
C ASN A 42 12.73 3.23 -32.49
N VAL A 43 11.63 3.88 -32.88
CA VAL A 43 10.72 4.62 -32.01
C VAL A 43 9.49 3.77 -31.75
N HIS A 44 9.45 3.21 -30.55
CA HIS A 44 8.35 2.38 -30.06
C HIS A 44 7.21 3.28 -29.58
N LEU A 45 6.16 3.43 -30.38
CA LEU A 45 4.95 4.14 -29.99
C LEU A 45 4.09 3.21 -29.14
N VAL A 46 3.86 3.56 -27.88
CA VAL A 46 3.08 2.77 -26.92
C VAL A 46 1.81 3.53 -26.54
N PRO A 47 0.67 3.25 -27.19
CA PRO A 47 -0.62 3.82 -26.85
C PRO A 47 -1.11 3.37 -25.48
N HIS A 48 -1.42 4.31 -24.60
CA HIS A 48 -1.89 4.04 -23.24
C HIS A 48 -2.87 5.11 -22.75
N SER A 49 -3.64 4.80 -21.71
CA SER A 49 -4.40 5.77 -20.91
C SER A 49 -4.03 5.55 -19.44
N HIS A 50 -3.73 6.62 -18.72
CA HIS A 50 -3.56 6.57 -17.27
C HIS A 50 -4.93 6.81 -16.62
N ASP A 51 -5.50 5.77 -16.01
CA ASP A 51 -6.87 5.78 -15.51
C ASP A 51 -6.87 5.65 -13.97
N ASP A 52 -6.85 6.78 -13.26
CA ASP A 52 -6.83 6.78 -11.79
C ASP A 52 -8.06 6.08 -11.21
N VAL A 53 -7.83 5.13 -10.30
CA VAL A 53 -8.90 4.40 -9.59
C VAL A 53 -9.44 5.26 -8.45
N GLY A 54 -9.90 6.45 -8.82
CA GLY A 54 -10.34 7.56 -7.96
C GLY A 54 -9.21 8.55 -7.64
N TRP A 55 -9.49 9.84 -7.77
CA TRP A 55 -8.57 10.94 -7.46
C TRP A 55 -9.38 12.24 -7.31
N LEU A 56 -9.64 12.95 -8.42
CA LEU A 56 -10.53 14.11 -8.43
C LEU A 56 -12.00 13.69 -8.42
N LYS A 57 -12.32 12.58 -9.09
CA LYS A 57 -13.64 11.93 -9.06
C LYS A 57 -13.56 10.58 -8.35
N THR A 58 -14.72 10.03 -7.99
CA THR A 58 -14.79 8.66 -7.47
C THR A 58 -14.53 7.63 -8.57
N VAL A 59 -14.21 6.39 -8.20
CA VAL A 59 -14.01 5.28 -9.13
C VAL A 59 -15.18 5.15 -10.11
N ASP A 60 -16.41 5.07 -9.60
CA ASP A 60 -17.57 4.89 -10.47
C ASP A 60 -17.88 6.14 -11.31
N GLN A 61 -17.58 7.35 -10.81
CA GLN A 61 -17.74 8.58 -11.60
C GLN A 61 -16.78 8.65 -12.79
N TYR A 62 -15.51 8.24 -12.59
CA TYR A 62 -14.54 8.09 -13.69
C TYR A 62 -14.95 6.99 -14.66
N TYR A 63 -15.47 5.87 -14.15
CA TYR A 63 -15.91 4.77 -14.99
C TYR A 63 -17.01 5.21 -15.97
N VAL A 64 -18.11 5.77 -15.45
CA VAL A 64 -19.29 6.12 -16.27
C VAL A 64 -19.21 7.48 -16.94
N GLY A 65 -18.17 8.28 -16.67
CA GLY A 65 -18.02 9.62 -17.23
C GLY A 65 -18.97 10.66 -16.66
N SER A 66 -19.37 10.53 -15.40
CA SER A 66 -20.22 11.52 -14.73
C SER A 66 -19.38 12.63 -14.06
N ASN A 67 -20.03 13.74 -13.71
CA ASN A 67 -19.43 14.88 -13.04
C ASN A 67 -18.21 15.50 -13.76
N ASN A 68 -18.27 15.57 -15.10
CA ASN A 68 -17.17 16.05 -15.95
C ASN A 68 -16.81 17.53 -15.76
N SER A 69 -17.59 18.31 -15.00
CA SER A 69 -17.20 19.65 -14.56
C SER A 69 -16.02 19.64 -13.58
N ILE A 70 -15.73 18.50 -12.95
CA ILE A 70 -14.50 18.31 -12.13
C ILE A 70 -13.31 18.00 -13.03
N GLN A 71 -13.47 16.99 -13.90
CA GLN A 71 -12.47 16.57 -14.89
C GLN A 71 -13.19 15.76 -15.99
N GLY A 72 -12.94 16.11 -17.25
CA GLY A 72 -13.50 15.43 -18.42
C GLY A 72 -12.86 14.06 -18.64
N ALA A 73 -13.42 13.02 -18.02
CA ALA A 73 -12.81 11.69 -17.99
C ALA A 73 -13.89 10.59 -17.92
N CYS A 74 -13.78 9.58 -18.80
CA CYS A 74 -14.73 8.46 -18.91
C CYS A 74 -14.02 7.17 -19.36
N VAL A 75 -13.70 6.27 -18.43
CA VAL A 75 -12.95 5.04 -18.73
C VAL A 75 -13.76 4.05 -19.59
N MET A 76 -15.10 4.04 -19.43
CA MET A 76 -15.98 3.26 -20.31
C MET A 76 -15.80 3.66 -21.78
N ASN A 77 -15.74 4.96 -22.09
CA ASN A 77 -15.51 5.45 -23.46
C ASN A 77 -14.10 5.11 -23.97
N VAL A 78 -13.10 5.13 -23.08
CA VAL A 78 -11.73 4.70 -23.43
C VAL A 78 -11.76 3.25 -23.93
N LEU A 79 -12.26 2.33 -23.12
CA LEU A 79 -12.30 0.91 -23.46
C LEU A 79 -13.17 0.63 -24.70
N ASP A 80 -14.36 1.21 -24.78
CA ASP A 80 -15.27 1.05 -25.92
C ASP A 80 -14.61 1.49 -27.24
N SER A 81 -14.01 2.69 -27.24
CA SER A 81 -13.45 3.26 -28.46
C SER A 81 -12.12 2.60 -28.85
N VAL A 82 -11.28 2.18 -27.88
CA VAL A 82 -10.05 1.42 -28.13
C VAL A 82 -10.37 0.10 -28.80
N VAL A 83 -11.35 -0.67 -28.30
CA VAL A 83 -11.73 -1.96 -28.91
C VAL A 83 -12.15 -1.77 -30.37
N VAL A 84 -12.94 -0.74 -30.67
CA VAL A 84 -13.34 -0.42 -32.05
C VAL A 84 -12.15 0.01 -32.91
N ALA A 85 -11.24 0.83 -32.38
CA ALA A 85 -10.08 1.30 -33.12
C ALA A 85 -9.08 0.17 -33.42
N LEU A 86 -8.86 -0.75 -32.49
CA LEU A 86 -8.00 -1.93 -32.69
C LEU A 86 -8.58 -2.89 -33.75
N LEU A 87 -9.91 -3.04 -33.84
CA LEU A 87 -10.53 -3.88 -34.87
C LEU A 87 -10.34 -3.37 -36.31
N LYS A 88 -10.05 -2.08 -36.49
CA LYS A 88 -9.90 -1.50 -37.83
C LYS A 88 -8.55 -1.81 -38.48
N ASP A 89 -7.52 -2.08 -37.68
CA ASP A 89 -6.18 -2.40 -38.18
C ASP A 89 -5.49 -3.38 -37.23
N PRO A 90 -5.12 -4.59 -37.70
CA PRO A 90 -4.48 -5.63 -36.88
C PRO A 90 -3.09 -5.24 -36.33
N ASN A 91 -2.47 -4.18 -36.86
CA ASN A 91 -1.15 -3.72 -36.43
C ASN A 91 -1.21 -2.74 -35.25
N ARG A 92 -2.36 -2.09 -35.03
CA ARG A 92 -2.55 -1.16 -33.90
C ARG A 92 -2.41 -1.91 -32.58
N LYS A 93 -1.79 -1.24 -31.60
CA LYS A 93 -1.57 -1.78 -30.25
C LYS A 93 -2.08 -0.81 -29.19
N PHE A 94 -2.48 -1.33 -28.04
CA PHE A 94 -2.84 -0.57 -26.86
C PHE A 94 -2.46 -1.35 -25.60
N VAL A 95 -2.08 -0.63 -24.54
CA VAL A 95 -1.79 -1.22 -23.24
C VAL A 95 -2.74 -0.68 -22.17
N PHE A 96 -3.20 -1.57 -21.27
CA PHE A 96 -4.14 -1.22 -20.21
C PHE A 96 -3.70 -1.83 -18.87
N ALA A 97 -3.83 -1.09 -17.77
CA ALA A 97 -3.27 -1.49 -16.48
C ALA A 97 -4.30 -1.87 -15.40
N GLU A 98 -5.28 -1.01 -15.13
CA GLU A 98 -6.10 -1.03 -13.90
C GLU A 98 -7.28 -2.00 -13.98
N GLN A 99 -7.12 -3.21 -13.44
CA GLN A 99 -8.18 -4.22 -13.51
C GLN A 99 -9.48 -3.81 -12.79
N ALA A 100 -9.46 -2.89 -11.82
CA ALA A 100 -10.69 -2.37 -11.21
C ALA A 100 -11.66 -1.79 -12.26
N PHE A 101 -11.15 -1.05 -13.25
CA PHE A 101 -11.96 -0.54 -14.35
C PHE A 101 -12.26 -1.58 -15.40
N PHE A 102 -11.25 -2.34 -15.84
CA PHE A 102 -11.44 -3.35 -16.87
C PHE A 102 -12.50 -4.38 -16.46
N GLN A 103 -12.51 -4.81 -15.19
CA GLN A 103 -13.47 -5.80 -14.70
C GLN A 103 -14.89 -5.24 -14.57
N LYS A 104 -15.05 -3.95 -14.20
CA LYS A 104 -16.35 -3.27 -14.28
C LYS A 104 -16.86 -3.27 -15.71
N TRP A 105 -16.04 -2.81 -16.65
CA TRP A 105 -16.36 -2.79 -18.07
C TRP A 105 -16.69 -4.17 -18.63
N TRP A 106 -15.84 -5.16 -18.36
CA TRP A 106 -15.99 -6.53 -18.83
C TRP A 106 -17.33 -7.16 -18.43
N SER A 107 -17.79 -6.86 -17.21
CA SER A 107 -19.05 -7.38 -16.67
C SER A 107 -20.30 -6.83 -17.38
N GLU A 108 -20.19 -5.69 -18.05
CA GLU A 108 -21.27 -5.05 -18.81
C GLU A 108 -21.27 -5.47 -20.29
N GLN A 109 -20.19 -6.09 -20.77
CA GLN A 109 -20.05 -6.49 -22.16
C GLN A 109 -20.83 -7.76 -22.49
N ASN A 110 -21.45 -7.77 -23.67
CA ASN A 110 -22.08 -8.98 -24.22
C ASN A 110 -21.02 -10.00 -24.73
N ASP A 111 -21.44 -11.24 -24.92
CA ASP A 111 -20.58 -12.35 -25.37
C ASP A 111 -19.78 -12.04 -26.64
N ARG A 112 -20.37 -11.27 -27.58
CA ARG A 112 -19.71 -10.91 -28.84
C ARG A 112 -18.54 -9.95 -28.60
N THR A 113 -18.75 -8.90 -27.80
CA THR A 113 -17.67 -7.96 -27.45
C THR A 113 -16.59 -8.66 -26.63
N GLN A 114 -16.99 -9.50 -25.67
CA GLN A 114 -16.04 -10.30 -24.90
C GLN A 114 -15.16 -11.18 -25.80
N GLU A 115 -15.74 -11.84 -26.82
CA GLU A 115 -14.97 -12.66 -27.76
C GLU A 115 -14.03 -11.82 -28.65
N VAL A 116 -14.49 -10.65 -29.10
CA VAL A 116 -13.64 -9.67 -29.81
C VAL A 116 -12.41 -9.32 -28.96
N VAL A 117 -12.61 -9.00 -27.69
CA VAL A 117 -11.50 -8.63 -26.79
C VAL A 117 -10.58 -9.82 -26.54
N ARG A 118 -11.12 -11.04 -26.36
CA ARG A 118 -10.27 -12.24 -26.28
C ARG A 118 -9.38 -12.37 -27.52
N HIS A 119 -9.93 -12.13 -28.72
CA HIS A 119 -9.12 -12.13 -29.95
C HIS A 119 -8.05 -11.04 -29.96
N LEU A 120 -8.38 -9.81 -29.58
CA LEU A 120 -7.41 -8.69 -29.52
C LEU A 120 -6.27 -8.94 -28.51
N VAL A 121 -6.58 -9.59 -27.39
CA VAL A 121 -5.59 -9.96 -26.37
C VAL A 121 -4.74 -11.16 -26.84
N VAL A 122 -5.35 -12.14 -27.51
CA VAL A 122 -4.63 -13.28 -28.08
C VAL A 122 -3.66 -12.84 -29.19
N SER A 123 -4.10 -11.93 -30.08
CA SER A 123 -3.28 -11.38 -31.17
C SER A 123 -2.18 -10.42 -30.69
N GLY A 124 -2.24 -9.95 -29.43
CA GLY A 124 -1.28 -9.00 -28.88
C GLY A 124 -1.49 -7.57 -29.38
N GLN A 125 -2.71 -7.24 -29.80
CA GLN A 125 -3.13 -5.86 -30.04
C GLN A 125 -3.50 -5.15 -28.73
N LEU A 126 -4.13 -5.86 -27.80
CA LEU A 126 -4.35 -5.38 -26.44
C LEU A 126 -3.44 -6.16 -25.48
N GLU A 127 -2.54 -5.46 -24.79
CA GLU A 127 -1.67 -6.04 -23.76
C GLU A 127 -2.00 -5.50 -22.37
N PHE A 128 -2.17 -6.40 -21.41
CA PHE A 128 -2.24 -6.01 -20.00
C PHE A 128 -0.83 -5.83 -19.44
N ILE A 129 -0.55 -4.64 -18.93
CA ILE A 129 0.69 -4.26 -18.24
C ILE A 129 0.37 -3.90 -16.80
N ASN A 130 1.30 -4.05 -15.86
CA ASN A 130 0.99 -4.11 -14.42
C ASN A 130 -0.04 -5.21 -14.12
N GLY A 131 -1.33 -4.99 -14.37
CA GLY A 131 -2.38 -6.00 -14.30
C GLY A 131 -2.93 -6.23 -12.90
N GLY A 132 -2.53 -5.41 -11.92
CA GLY A 132 -3.19 -5.36 -10.62
C GLY A 132 -4.57 -4.71 -10.69
N TRP A 133 -5.29 -4.76 -9.57
CA TRP A 133 -6.56 -4.04 -9.42
C TRP A 133 -6.40 -2.54 -9.66
N CYS A 134 -5.31 -1.96 -9.18
CA CYS A 134 -4.88 -0.59 -9.43
C CYS A 134 -3.37 -0.51 -9.70
N MET A 135 -2.92 0.65 -10.14
CA MET A 135 -1.54 1.08 -9.98
C MET A 135 -1.36 1.60 -8.55
N HIS A 136 -0.81 0.76 -7.66
CA HIS A 136 -0.70 1.09 -6.25
C HIS A 136 0.39 2.14 -5.98
N ASP A 137 0.23 2.91 -4.89
CA ASP A 137 1.36 3.66 -4.31
C ASP A 137 2.47 2.71 -3.87
N GLU A 138 3.69 3.23 -3.76
CA GLU A 138 4.87 2.47 -3.33
C GLU A 138 5.42 2.93 -1.97
N ALA A 139 4.91 4.02 -1.38
CA ALA A 139 5.36 4.53 -0.08
C ALA A 139 4.48 4.06 1.09
N THR A 140 3.17 4.19 0.99
CA THR A 140 2.19 4.08 2.08
C THR A 140 1.35 2.80 2.04
N VAL A 141 1.79 1.84 1.23
CA VAL A 141 1.22 0.50 1.11
C VAL A 141 2.05 -0.54 1.86
N HIS A 142 1.38 -1.57 2.36
CA HIS A 142 2.04 -2.75 2.92
C HIS A 142 2.17 -3.85 1.86
N TYR A 143 3.27 -4.62 1.87
CA TYR A 143 3.56 -5.62 0.84
C TYR A 143 2.47 -6.70 0.69
N ILE A 144 1.74 -7.02 1.77
CA ILE A 144 0.61 -7.96 1.72
C ILE A 144 -0.52 -7.42 0.83
N ASP A 145 -0.88 -6.14 0.98
CA ASP A 145 -1.93 -5.51 0.21
C ASP A 145 -1.52 -5.30 -1.25
N MET A 146 -0.25 -4.97 -1.49
CA MET A 146 0.33 -4.92 -2.84
C MET A 146 0.19 -6.29 -3.55
N ILE A 147 0.53 -7.37 -2.85
CA ILE A 147 0.37 -8.74 -3.37
C ILE A 147 -1.10 -9.07 -3.62
N ASP A 148 -1.98 -8.78 -2.66
CA ASP A 148 -3.39 -9.15 -2.73
C ASP A 148 -4.09 -8.45 -3.91
N GLN A 149 -3.92 -7.13 -4.08
CA GLN A 149 -4.53 -6.40 -5.19
C GLN A 149 -3.96 -6.84 -6.56
N THR A 150 -2.65 -7.14 -6.63
CA THR A 150 -2.03 -7.67 -7.84
C THR A 150 -2.54 -9.07 -8.17
N THR A 151 -2.70 -9.91 -7.14
CA THR A 151 -3.22 -11.29 -7.31
C THR A 151 -4.65 -11.26 -7.83
N LEU A 152 -5.50 -10.38 -7.30
CA LEU A 152 -6.88 -10.25 -7.73
C LEU A 152 -6.97 -9.92 -9.23
N GLY A 153 -6.22 -8.92 -9.70
CA GLY A 153 -6.18 -8.56 -11.12
C GLY A 153 -5.57 -9.65 -12.01
N HIS A 154 -4.42 -10.23 -11.60
CA HIS A 154 -3.75 -11.29 -12.35
C HIS A 154 -4.58 -12.56 -12.48
N GLN A 155 -5.34 -12.94 -11.45
CA GLN A 155 -6.23 -14.09 -11.50
C GLN A 155 -7.34 -13.88 -12.53
N MET A 156 -7.93 -12.68 -12.60
CA MET A 156 -8.95 -12.36 -13.60
C MET A 156 -8.39 -12.41 -15.02
N ILE A 157 -7.21 -11.79 -15.24
CA ILE A 157 -6.52 -11.84 -16.55
C ILE A 157 -6.24 -13.30 -16.95
N LYS A 158 -5.75 -14.12 -16.02
CA LYS A 158 -5.45 -15.52 -16.28
C LYS A 158 -6.71 -16.33 -16.59
N LYS A 159 -7.79 -16.11 -15.83
CA LYS A 159 -9.09 -16.78 -16.00
C LYS A 159 -9.76 -16.43 -17.34
N GLN A 160 -9.71 -15.16 -17.74
CA GLN A 160 -10.42 -14.65 -18.92
C GLN A 160 -9.63 -14.82 -20.22
N PHE A 161 -8.30 -14.67 -20.17
CA PHE A 161 -7.45 -14.57 -21.36
C PHE A 161 -6.29 -15.57 -21.40
N ASN A 162 -6.06 -16.31 -20.32
CA ASN A 162 -4.87 -17.16 -20.15
C ASN A 162 -3.54 -16.41 -20.41
N LYS A 163 -3.50 -15.11 -20.09
CA LYS A 163 -2.30 -14.27 -20.22
C LYS A 163 -1.64 -14.01 -18.87
N VAL A 164 -0.38 -13.58 -18.94
CA VAL A 164 0.47 -13.23 -17.82
C VAL A 164 1.17 -11.92 -18.18
N PRO A 165 0.90 -10.81 -17.47
CA PRO A 165 1.61 -9.56 -17.68
C PRO A 165 3.13 -9.72 -17.49
N ARG A 166 3.92 -9.06 -18.34
CA ARG A 166 5.40 -9.15 -18.34
C ARG A 166 6.10 -7.83 -18.01
N ALA A 167 5.39 -6.72 -18.01
CA ALA A 167 5.93 -5.39 -17.76
C ALA A 167 5.14 -4.72 -16.63
N GLY A 168 5.84 -4.30 -15.59
CA GLY A 168 5.28 -3.42 -14.56
C GLY A 168 5.11 -2.00 -15.11
N TRP A 169 4.01 -1.37 -14.73
CA TRP A 169 3.66 -0.01 -15.15
C TRP A 169 3.33 0.80 -13.90
N GLN A 170 4.29 1.60 -13.47
CA GLN A 170 4.24 2.44 -12.26
C GLN A 170 4.53 3.88 -12.65
N ILE A 171 3.79 4.38 -13.63
CA ILE A 171 4.09 5.68 -14.24
C ILE A 171 3.84 6.85 -13.29
N ASP A 172 2.93 6.68 -12.33
CA ASP A 172 2.44 7.77 -11.49
C ASP A 172 2.66 7.70 -9.96
N PRO A 173 3.09 6.59 -9.33
CA PRO A 173 3.50 6.62 -7.92
C PRO A 173 4.63 7.62 -7.64
N PHE A 174 4.57 8.28 -6.49
CA PHE A 174 5.37 9.47 -6.17
C PHE A 174 6.75 9.10 -5.58
N GLY A 175 7.57 8.40 -6.37
CA GLY A 175 8.78 7.72 -5.94
C GLY A 175 8.57 6.21 -5.85
N HIS A 176 9.66 5.44 -5.86
CA HIS A 176 9.59 3.99 -6.09
C HIS A 176 10.36 3.18 -5.05
N SER A 177 9.77 2.09 -4.57
CA SER A 177 10.29 1.31 -3.45
C SER A 177 11.21 0.15 -3.87
N SER A 178 12.11 -0.25 -2.99
CA SER A 178 12.95 -1.45 -3.20
C SER A 178 12.09 -2.71 -3.42
N VAL A 179 11.01 -2.85 -2.62
CA VAL A 179 10.06 -3.96 -2.70
C VAL A 179 9.33 -4.00 -4.05
N GLN A 180 9.03 -2.87 -4.66
CA GLN A 180 8.45 -2.85 -6.00
C GLN A 180 9.36 -3.51 -7.03
N ALA A 181 10.66 -3.26 -6.96
CA ALA A 181 11.62 -3.81 -7.92
C ALA A 181 11.72 -5.33 -7.83
N TYR A 182 12.00 -5.83 -6.62
CA TYR A 182 12.36 -7.23 -6.46
C TYR A 182 11.13 -8.12 -6.24
N LEU A 183 10.12 -7.66 -5.49
CA LEU A 183 8.98 -8.49 -5.10
C LEU A 183 7.80 -8.30 -6.06
N LEU A 184 7.30 -7.08 -6.22
CA LEU A 184 6.20 -6.74 -7.13
C LEU A 184 6.68 -6.42 -8.57
N GLY A 185 7.89 -6.86 -8.88
CA GLY A 185 8.48 -6.85 -10.20
C GLY A 185 9.04 -8.24 -10.53
N ALA A 186 10.27 -8.49 -10.11
CA ALA A 186 10.98 -9.72 -10.48
C ALA A 186 10.27 -11.01 -10.02
N GLU A 187 9.79 -11.09 -8.77
CA GLU A 187 9.11 -12.30 -8.25
C GLU A 187 7.65 -12.46 -8.73
N LEU A 188 7.04 -11.43 -9.34
CA LEU A 188 5.81 -11.60 -10.15
C LEU A 188 6.09 -12.27 -11.50
N GLY A 189 7.34 -12.22 -11.97
CA GLY A 189 7.74 -12.69 -13.30
C GLY A 189 7.82 -11.59 -14.35
N PHE A 190 7.88 -10.32 -13.94
CA PHE A 190 8.09 -9.21 -14.88
C PHE A 190 9.53 -9.19 -15.39
N GLY A 191 9.69 -8.84 -16.67
CA GLY A 191 10.98 -8.56 -17.29
C GLY A 191 11.43 -7.11 -17.06
N SER A 192 10.47 -6.20 -16.92
CA SER A 192 10.71 -4.77 -16.76
C SER A 192 9.71 -4.09 -15.83
N VAL A 193 10.08 -2.91 -15.34
CA VAL A 193 9.19 -1.93 -14.73
C VAL A 193 9.47 -0.55 -15.30
N HIS A 194 8.41 0.22 -15.59
CA HIS A 194 8.49 1.52 -16.23
C HIS A 194 7.80 2.57 -15.37
N PHE A 195 8.44 3.72 -15.19
CA PHE A 195 7.95 4.77 -14.29
C PHE A 195 8.40 6.16 -14.69
N ALA A 196 7.63 7.19 -14.32
CA ALA A 196 7.99 8.57 -14.64
C ALA A 196 8.66 9.31 -13.48
N ARG A 197 8.29 9.08 -12.22
CA ARG A 197 8.57 10.00 -11.09
C ARG A 197 9.82 9.62 -10.29
N ILE A 198 10.96 10.18 -10.70
CA ILE A 198 12.22 10.20 -9.93
C ILE A 198 12.63 11.63 -9.60
N ASP A 199 13.45 11.79 -8.56
CA ASP A 199 14.01 13.08 -8.11
C ASP A 199 14.59 13.89 -9.28
N TYR A 200 14.34 15.20 -9.29
CA TYR A 200 14.74 16.08 -10.40
C TYR A 200 16.26 16.19 -10.57
N GLN A 201 17.04 16.14 -9.48
CA GLN A 201 18.51 16.14 -9.52
C GLN A 201 19.02 14.79 -10.03
N ASP A 202 18.43 13.68 -9.55
CA ASP A 202 18.75 12.34 -10.03
C ASP A 202 18.47 12.22 -11.54
N ARG A 203 17.29 12.68 -11.99
CA ARG A 203 16.92 12.70 -13.41
C ARG A 203 17.91 13.48 -14.26
N LYS A 204 18.32 14.68 -13.79
CA LYS A 204 19.31 15.51 -14.50
C LYS A 204 20.63 14.76 -14.68
N LYS A 205 21.12 14.09 -13.63
CA LYS A 205 22.33 13.26 -13.71
C LYS A 205 22.14 12.08 -14.65
N ARG A 206 21.04 11.32 -14.51
CA ARG A 206 20.75 10.14 -15.33
C ARG A 206 20.61 10.42 -16.82
N LYS A 207 20.09 11.60 -17.19
CA LYS A 207 20.07 12.07 -18.58
C LYS A 207 21.47 12.24 -19.16
N LEU A 208 22.38 12.83 -18.39
CA LEU A 208 23.76 13.08 -18.82
C LEU A 208 24.56 11.78 -18.94
N GLU A 209 24.34 10.85 -18.01
CA GLU A 209 25.08 9.57 -17.94
C GLU A 209 24.41 8.43 -18.73
N LYS A 210 23.26 8.70 -19.37
CA LYS A 210 22.41 7.70 -20.02
C LYS A 210 22.09 6.52 -19.08
N SER A 211 21.72 6.83 -17.84
CA SER A 211 21.42 5.89 -16.75
C SER A 211 19.99 6.02 -16.23
N LEU A 212 19.08 6.52 -17.08
CA LEU A 212 17.62 6.44 -16.89
C LEU A 212 17.12 4.98 -16.93
N GLU A 213 17.82 4.14 -17.68
CA GLU A 213 17.55 2.71 -17.81
C GLU A 213 18.65 1.94 -17.09
N VAL A 214 18.25 1.10 -16.14
CA VAL A 214 19.16 0.41 -15.22
C VAL A 214 18.69 -1.02 -14.98
N ILE A 215 19.61 -1.85 -14.47
CA ILE A 215 19.25 -3.11 -13.84
C ILE A 215 19.14 -2.87 -12.35
N TRP A 216 17.91 -2.98 -11.83
CA TRP A 216 17.60 -2.67 -10.46
C TRP A 216 17.59 -3.93 -9.59
N GLN A 217 18.52 -3.97 -8.64
CA GLN A 217 18.62 -4.98 -7.59
C GLN A 217 18.08 -4.39 -6.28
N GLY A 218 16.76 -4.43 -6.10
CA GLY A 218 16.09 -3.85 -4.93
C GLY A 218 16.43 -4.57 -3.62
N SER A 219 16.52 -5.89 -3.62
CA SER A 219 16.80 -6.68 -2.40
C SER A 219 18.29 -6.91 -2.20
N ARG A 220 18.80 -6.52 -1.02
CA ARG A 220 20.17 -6.86 -0.58
C ARG A 220 20.35 -8.37 -0.37
N THR A 221 19.29 -9.07 0.01
CA THR A 221 19.30 -10.52 0.21
C THR A 221 19.42 -11.25 -1.13
N PHE A 222 18.61 -10.89 -2.13
CA PHE A 222 18.54 -11.64 -3.38
C PHE A 222 19.45 -11.12 -4.50
N GLY A 223 19.86 -9.84 -4.46
CA GLY A 223 20.73 -9.21 -5.46
C GLY A 223 20.29 -9.50 -6.90
N ALA A 224 21.25 -9.90 -7.73
CA ALA A 224 21.03 -10.23 -9.13
C ALA A 224 19.99 -11.35 -9.38
N SER A 225 19.71 -12.21 -8.38
CA SER A 225 18.72 -13.27 -8.54
C SER A 225 17.28 -12.75 -8.60
N SER A 226 17.03 -11.52 -8.14
CA SER A 226 15.70 -10.87 -8.12
C SER A 226 15.76 -9.46 -8.72
N GLN A 227 16.56 -9.30 -9.78
CA GLN A 227 16.74 -8.02 -10.47
C GLN A 227 15.70 -7.81 -11.58
N ILE A 228 15.46 -6.55 -11.92
CA ILE A 228 14.52 -6.14 -12.98
C ILE A 228 15.12 -5.03 -13.85
N PHE A 229 14.76 -4.98 -15.13
CA PHE A 229 15.07 -3.82 -15.96
C PHE A 229 14.13 -2.67 -15.61
N ALA A 230 14.68 -1.56 -15.12
CA ALA A 230 13.92 -0.40 -14.71
C ALA A 230 14.14 0.74 -15.71
N ASN A 231 13.06 1.32 -16.21
CA ASN A 231 13.10 2.42 -17.17
C ASN A 231 12.39 3.65 -16.57
N ALA A 232 13.20 4.62 -16.13
CA ALA A 232 12.72 5.93 -15.73
C ALA A 232 12.54 6.83 -16.97
N PHE A 233 11.34 7.35 -17.20
CA PHE A 233 11.09 8.17 -18.37
C PHE A 233 11.87 9.49 -18.34
N PRO A 234 12.22 10.09 -19.49
CA PRO A 234 13.02 11.31 -19.49
C PRO A 234 12.30 12.53 -18.89
N VAL A 235 10.98 12.62 -18.94
CA VAL A 235 10.24 13.82 -18.48
C VAL A 235 8.98 13.42 -17.73
N HIS A 236 7.96 12.96 -18.46
CA HIS A 236 6.64 12.60 -17.97
C HIS A 236 6.20 11.27 -18.60
N TYR A 237 5.00 10.80 -18.29
CA TYR A 237 4.34 9.68 -18.97
C TYR A 237 3.41 10.12 -20.13
N SER A 238 3.42 11.41 -20.46
CA SER A 238 2.68 11.94 -21.61
C SER A 238 3.38 11.64 -22.93
N ALA A 239 2.66 11.82 -24.05
CA ALA A 239 3.29 11.90 -25.36
C ALA A 239 4.27 13.09 -25.42
N PRO A 240 5.29 13.06 -26.31
CA PRO A 240 6.15 14.23 -26.52
C PRO A 240 5.33 15.47 -26.90
N THR A 241 5.84 16.66 -26.53
CA THR A 241 5.19 17.93 -26.87
C THR A 241 4.86 18.01 -28.37
N GLY A 242 3.62 18.35 -28.70
CA GLY A 242 3.13 18.40 -30.09
C GLY A 242 2.59 17.07 -30.64
N PHE A 243 2.57 15.99 -29.83
CA PHE A 243 2.08 14.66 -30.21
C PHE A 243 0.95 14.13 -29.30
N SER A 244 0.27 15.00 -28.56
CA SER A 244 -0.99 14.66 -27.88
C SER A 244 -2.13 14.75 -28.87
N PHE A 245 -2.92 13.70 -29.09
CA PHE A 245 -3.93 13.66 -30.16
C PHE A 245 -5.36 13.51 -29.63
N ASP A 246 -5.62 13.94 -28.39
CA ASP A 246 -6.95 13.81 -27.79
C ASP A 246 -7.91 14.90 -28.26
N ILE A 247 -9.20 14.55 -28.27
CA ILE A 247 -10.27 15.48 -28.64
C ILE A 247 -10.62 16.45 -27.51
N THR A 248 -10.20 16.15 -26.27
CA THR A 248 -10.49 16.96 -25.09
C THR A 248 -9.41 18.00 -24.76
N ASP A 249 -8.37 18.13 -25.57
CA ASP A 249 -7.29 19.08 -25.31
C ASP A 249 -7.74 20.50 -25.69
N ASP A 250 -7.88 21.38 -24.68
CA ASP A 250 -8.68 22.62 -24.77
C ASP A 250 -8.04 23.79 -25.55
N ASP A 251 -6.72 23.85 -25.79
CA ASP A 251 -6.12 25.01 -26.48
C ASP A 251 -4.72 24.83 -27.11
N SER A 252 -4.18 23.61 -27.16
CA SER A 252 -3.02 23.28 -28.01
C SER A 252 -3.44 22.28 -29.07
N THR A 253 -4.22 22.75 -30.05
CA THR A 253 -4.74 21.90 -31.13
C THR A 253 -3.57 21.10 -31.72
N PRO A 254 -3.51 19.77 -31.56
CA PRO A 254 -2.48 19.01 -32.22
C PRO A 254 -2.58 19.26 -33.70
N ILE A 255 -1.47 19.66 -34.32
CA ILE A 255 -1.41 19.82 -35.77
C ILE A 255 -1.60 18.40 -36.35
N PRO A 256 -2.76 18.10 -36.95
CA PRO A 256 -2.99 16.79 -37.51
C PRO A 256 -2.09 16.63 -38.73
N VAL A 257 -1.71 15.40 -39.05
CA VAL A 257 -1.06 15.10 -40.32
C VAL A 257 -2.13 15.25 -41.42
N GLN A 258 -2.05 16.36 -42.15
CA GLN A 258 -2.79 16.64 -43.36
C GLN A 258 -1.95 16.11 -44.53
N ASP A 259 -2.45 15.06 -45.16
CA ASP A 259 -1.80 14.31 -46.22
C ASP A 259 -2.68 14.17 -47.47
N ASP A 260 -3.82 14.86 -47.51
CA ASP A 260 -4.68 14.90 -48.68
C ASP A 260 -4.25 16.08 -49.55
N PRO A 261 -3.63 15.84 -50.72
CA PRO A 261 -3.14 16.91 -51.59
C PRO A 261 -4.26 17.78 -52.18
N PHE A 262 -5.54 17.40 -51.99
CA PHE A 262 -6.70 18.16 -52.44
C PHE A 262 -7.29 19.09 -51.37
N LEU A 263 -6.80 19.05 -50.12
CA LEU A 263 -7.15 20.06 -49.11
C LEU A 263 -5.98 21.01 -48.89
N TYR A 264 -6.27 22.19 -48.35
CA TYR A 264 -5.24 23.14 -47.96
C TYR A 264 -4.42 22.63 -46.76
N ASP A 265 -3.27 23.27 -46.55
CA ASP A 265 -2.41 23.07 -45.38
C ASP A 265 -1.78 21.66 -45.28
N TYR A 266 -1.39 21.07 -46.42
CA TYR A 266 -0.61 19.85 -46.49
C TYR A 266 0.73 19.99 -45.75
N ASN A 267 0.97 19.12 -44.78
CA ASN A 267 2.04 19.32 -43.79
C ASN A 267 2.86 18.05 -43.45
N VAL A 268 2.81 17.01 -44.29
CA VAL A 268 3.52 15.74 -44.03
C VAL A 268 5.01 15.94 -43.73
N GLU A 269 5.71 16.76 -44.51
CA GLU A 269 7.15 17.00 -44.32
C GLU A 269 7.45 17.65 -42.96
N GLU A 270 6.66 18.66 -42.58
CA GLU A 270 6.76 19.34 -41.28
C GLU A 270 6.57 18.33 -40.14
N ARG A 271 5.48 17.56 -40.16
CA ARG A 271 5.16 16.61 -39.08
C ARG A 271 6.16 15.45 -38.98
N VAL A 272 6.74 15.03 -40.11
CA VAL A 272 7.84 14.04 -40.10
C VAL A 272 9.12 14.63 -39.49
N ASN A 273 9.45 15.89 -39.80
CA ASN A 273 10.61 16.56 -39.20
C ASN A 273 10.42 16.76 -37.69
N ASP A 274 9.24 17.20 -37.24
CA ASP A 274 8.89 17.33 -35.82
C ASP A 274 9.09 15.98 -35.08
N PHE A 275 8.66 14.88 -35.71
CA PHE A 275 8.79 13.54 -35.13
C PHE A 275 10.25 13.15 -34.98
N ILE A 276 11.05 13.36 -36.03
CA ILE A 276 12.47 13.02 -36.04
C ILE A 276 13.22 13.84 -35.00
N ASP A 277 12.96 15.15 -34.91
CA ASP A 277 13.62 16.04 -33.96
C ASP A 277 13.35 15.61 -32.51
N ALA A 278 12.10 15.32 -32.18
CA ALA A 278 11.73 14.80 -30.86
C ALA A 278 12.37 13.43 -30.58
N ALA A 279 12.41 12.54 -31.59
CA ALA A 279 12.98 11.20 -31.44
C ALA A 279 14.49 11.26 -31.20
N MET A 280 15.20 12.09 -31.98
CA MET A 280 16.64 12.29 -31.83
C MET A 280 16.98 12.94 -30.50
N ALA A 281 16.17 13.89 -30.02
CA ALA A 281 16.34 14.50 -28.70
C ALA A 281 16.28 13.45 -27.58
N GLN A 282 15.32 12.51 -27.63
CA GLN A 282 15.24 11.43 -26.65
C GLN A 282 16.36 10.40 -26.84
N ALA A 283 16.70 10.01 -28.07
CA ALA A 283 17.77 9.06 -28.35
C ALA A 283 19.13 9.51 -27.80
N ASN A 284 19.38 10.83 -27.74
CA ASN A 284 20.58 11.39 -27.13
C ASN A 284 20.69 11.11 -25.62
N LEU A 285 19.60 10.81 -24.95
CA LEU A 285 19.52 10.56 -23.50
C LEU A 285 19.45 9.07 -23.14
N THR A 286 19.29 8.19 -24.13
CA THR A 286 19.02 6.77 -23.95
C THR A 286 20.19 5.93 -24.50
N ARG A 287 20.37 4.70 -23.98
CA ARG A 287 21.32 3.72 -24.55
C ARG A 287 20.63 2.93 -25.66
N THR A 288 21.39 2.33 -26.58
CA THR A 288 20.90 1.60 -27.78
C THR A 288 20.18 2.50 -28.80
N ASN A 289 19.73 1.90 -29.90
CA ASN A 289 18.94 2.50 -30.97
C ASN A 289 17.43 2.25 -30.80
N HIS A 290 16.95 2.05 -29.57
CA HIS A 290 15.54 1.87 -29.24
C HIS A 290 15.11 2.90 -28.20
N ILE A 291 14.06 3.67 -28.51
CA ILE A 291 13.39 4.59 -27.57
C ILE A 291 11.90 4.26 -27.49
N MET A 292 11.28 4.59 -26.36
CA MET A 292 9.85 4.40 -26.13
C MET A 292 9.16 5.76 -25.95
N TRP A 293 8.09 5.96 -26.69
CA TRP A 293 7.15 7.08 -26.51
C TRP A 293 5.87 6.55 -25.86
N THR A 294 5.53 7.13 -24.73
CA THR A 294 4.27 6.91 -24.03
C THR A 294 3.19 7.75 -24.68
N MET A 295 2.54 7.19 -25.71
CA MET A 295 1.53 7.88 -26.51
C MET A 295 0.19 7.92 -25.77
N GLY A 296 0.09 8.71 -24.72
CA GLY A 296 -1.08 8.81 -23.85
C GLY A 296 -0.89 9.87 -22.79
N ASP A 297 -1.84 9.95 -21.86
CA ASP A 297 -1.82 10.81 -20.66
C ASP A 297 -3.01 10.39 -19.76
N ASP A 298 -3.30 11.16 -18.71
CA ASP A 298 -4.48 11.00 -17.87
C ASP A 298 -5.79 10.94 -18.69
N PHE A 299 -6.53 9.83 -18.58
CA PHE A 299 -7.86 9.60 -19.15
C PHE A 299 -8.00 9.93 -20.65
N LYS A 300 -6.92 9.75 -21.43
CA LYS A 300 -6.91 9.94 -22.89
C LYS A 300 -7.55 8.74 -23.60
N TYR A 301 -7.68 8.83 -24.91
CA TYR A 301 -8.31 7.81 -25.76
C TYR A 301 -9.81 7.63 -25.51
N GLN A 302 -10.51 8.59 -24.88
CA GLN A 302 -11.99 8.57 -24.84
C GLN A 302 -12.61 8.50 -26.24
N TYR A 303 -11.91 9.04 -27.25
CA TYR A 303 -12.10 8.72 -28.66
C TYR A 303 -10.79 8.25 -29.29
N ALA A 304 -10.47 6.96 -29.11
CA ALA A 304 -9.20 6.36 -29.49
C ALA A 304 -8.79 6.57 -30.96
N GLU A 305 -9.76 6.63 -31.89
CA GLU A 305 -9.46 6.82 -33.32
C GLU A 305 -8.74 8.15 -33.61
N SER A 306 -8.93 9.18 -32.77
CA SER A 306 -8.20 10.44 -32.93
C SER A 306 -6.69 10.23 -32.86
N TRP A 307 -6.24 9.44 -31.88
CA TRP A 307 -4.83 9.07 -31.69
C TRP A 307 -4.35 8.11 -32.76
N PHE A 308 -5.09 7.02 -33.00
CA PHE A 308 -4.67 5.98 -33.94
C PHE A 308 -4.55 6.50 -35.37
N LYS A 309 -5.46 7.38 -35.82
CA LYS A 309 -5.37 8.00 -37.14
C LYS A 309 -4.07 8.78 -37.34
N GLN A 310 -3.61 9.52 -36.33
CA GLN A 310 -2.37 10.28 -36.43
C GLN A 310 -1.15 9.36 -36.37
N MET A 311 -1.16 8.36 -35.49
CA MET A 311 -0.08 7.39 -35.40
C MET A 311 0.06 6.53 -36.66
N ASP A 312 -1.03 6.11 -37.30
CA ASP A 312 -0.99 5.37 -38.58
C ASP A 312 -0.26 6.19 -39.66
N LYS A 313 -0.63 7.48 -39.79
CA LYS A 313 -0.01 8.41 -40.74
C LYS A 313 1.46 8.66 -40.41
N LEU A 314 1.77 8.93 -39.14
CA LEU A 314 3.15 9.16 -38.69
C LEU A 314 4.02 7.94 -38.96
N ILE A 315 3.58 6.74 -38.58
CA ILE A 315 4.31 5.49 -38.86
C ILE A 315 4.55 5.36 -40.36
N HIS A 316 3.52 5.55 -41.19
CA HIS A 316 3.64 5.43 -42.64
C HIS A 316 4.67 6.42 -43.23
N TYR A 317 4.52 7.72 -42.94
CA TYR A 317 5.33 8.75 -43.57
C TYR A 317 6.74 8.85 -43.00
N VAL A 318 6.92 8.64 -41.68
CA VAL A 318 8.26 8.57 -41.06
C VAL A 318 9.05 7.39 -41.63
N ASN A 319 8.41 6.22 -41.80
CA ASN A 319 9.09 5.06 -42.36
C ASN A 319 9.36 5.19 -43.86
N LYS A 320 8.50 5.92 -44.59
CA LYS A 320 8.70 6.26 -46.00
C LYS A 320 9.87 7.24 -46.21
N ASP A 321 10.01 8.23 -45.32
CA ASP A 321 11.18 9.12 -45.26
C ASP A 321 12.45 8.31 -44.92
N GLY A 322 12.37 7.48 -43.89
CA GLY A 322 13.35 6.45 -43.58
C GLY A 322 14.57 6.91 -42.77
N ARG A 323 14.66 8.18 -42.35
CA ARG A 323 15.72 8.67 -41.44
C ARG A 323 15.67 7.99 -40.07
N VAL A 324 14.48 7.73 -39.55
CA VAL A 324 14.22 6.92 -38.35
C VAL A 324 13.16 5.85 -38.68
N HIS A 325 12.88 4.95 -37.74
CA HIS A 325 11.85 3.92 -37.90
C HIS A 325 10.85 3.98 -36.75
N ALA A 326 9.56 4.06 -37.06
CA ALA A 326 8.47 4.09 -36.09
C ALA A 326 7.62 2.83 -36.18
N LEU A 327 7.13 2.34 -35.04
CA LEU A 327 6.26 1.17 -34.96
C LEU A 327 5.27 1.28 -33.80
N TYR A 328 4.10 0.65 -33.95
CA TYR A 328 3.28 0.31 -32.80
C TYR A 328 4.00 -0.71 -31.92
N SER A 329 4.02 -0.46 -30.61
CA SER A 329 4.74 -1.29 -29.66
C SER A 329 3.97 -1.39 -28.34
N THR A 330 4.49 -2.24 -27.46
CA THR A 330 4.16 -2.31 -26.03
C THR A 330 5.46 -2.20 -25.21
N PRO A 331 5.39 -1.98 -23.89
CA PRO A 331 6.57 -1.95 -23.03
C PRO A 331 7.33 -3.28 -22.99
N SER A 332 6.64 -4.41 -23.16
CA SER A 332 7.28 -5.73 -23.24
C SER A 332 8.05 -5.91 -24.54
N ILE A 333 7.49 -5.51 -25.69
CA ILE A 333 8.20 -5.50 -26.98
C ILE A 333 9.42 -4.58 -26.95
N TYR A 334 9.27 -3.39 -26.35
CA TYR A 334 10.40 -2.48 -26.13
C TYR A 334 11.50 -3.17 -25.32
N THR A 335 11.15 -3.77 -24.18
CA THR A 335 12.12 -4.45 -23.31
C THR A 335 12.78 -5.64 -24.00
N ASP A 336 12.04 -6.43 -24.77
CA ASP A 336 12.59 -7.54 -25.56
C ASP A 336 13.65 -7.03 -26.56
N ALA A 337 13.40 -5.89 -27.23
CA ALA A 337 14.39 -5.26 -28.11
C ALA A 337 15.63 -4.78 -27.33
N LYS A 338 15.45 -4.13 -26.19
CA LYS A 338 16.55 -3.66 -25.33
C LYS A 338 17.39 -4.80 -24.77
N ASN A 339 16.78 -5.94 -24.49
CA ASN A 339 17.48 -7.13 -24.00
C ASN A 339 18.29 -7.84 -25.09
N ALA A 340 17.84 -7.75 -26.35
CA ALA A 340 18.52 -8.35 -27.50
C ALA A 340 19.82 -7.61 -27.87
N GLU A 341 19.91 -6.31 -27.54
CA GLU A 341 21.09 -5.49 -27.82
C GLU A 341 22.33 -5.92 -27.03
N ASN A 342 23.49 -5.83 -27.67
CA ASN A 342 24.78 -6.16 -27.06
C ASN A 342 25.30 -5.04 -26.15
N GLN A 343 24.50 -4.65 -25.15
CA GLN A 343 24.71 -3.48 -24.29
C GLN A 343 24.93 -3.89 -22.82
N SER A 344 25.82 -3.17 -22.14
CA SER A 344 25.94 -3.20 -20.67
C SER A 344 25.08 -2.10 -20.04
N TRP A 345 24.47 -2.38 -18.90
CA TRP A 345 23.51 -1.50 -18.24
C TRP A 345 23.99 -1.09 -16.85
N PRO A 346 23.75 0.17 -16.40
CA PRO A 346 24.10 0.59 -15.06
C PRO A 346 23.33 -0.19 -14.00
N LEU A 347 23.94 -0.36 -12.84
CA LEU A 347 23.30 -0.95 -11.67
C LEU A 347 22.53 0.11 -10.88
N LYS A 348 21.34 -0.26 -10.39
CA LYS A 348 20.62 0.44 -9.32
C LYS A 348 20.43 -0.50 -8.14
N THR A 349 20.62 -0.01 -6.92
CA THR A 349 20.29 -0.74 -5.68
C THR A 349 19.34 0.09 -4.81
N ASP A 350 18.85 -0.47 -3.70
CA ASP A 350 18.00 0.25 -2.74
C ASP A 350 16.72 0.80 -3.43
N ASP A 351 16.32 2.06 -3.22
CA ASP A 351 15.04 2.65 -3.70
C ASP A 351 15.18 4.05 -4.33
N TYR A 352 14.07 4.65 -4.76
CA TYR A 352 13.97 6.00 -5.35
C TYR A 352 13.23 6.99 -4.44
N PHE A 353 13.35 6.83 -3.11
CA PHE A 353 12.77 7.77 -2.13
C PHE A 353 13.81 8.67 -1.47
N PRO A 354 13.40 9.89 -1.02
CA PRO A 354 12.14 10.55 -1.34
C PRO A 354 12.14 11.15 -2.76
N TYR A 355 10.95 11.36 -3.33
CA TYR A 355 10.76 12.04 -4.61
C TYR A 355 10.65 13.56 -4.43
N ALA A 356 11.31 14.31 -5.32
CA ALA A 356 11.10 15.75 -5.49
C ALA A 356 11.10 16.11 -6.98
N ASP A 357 10.11 16.88 -7.42
CA ASP A 357 10.04 17.39 -8.81
C ASP A 357 10.65 18.78 -8.98
N SER A 358 10.87 19.50 -7.88
CA SER A 358 11.59 20.77 -7.86
C SER A 358 12.30 20.99 -6.51
N GLN A 359 13.05 22.09 -6.44
CA GLN A 359 13.91 22.45 -5.31
C GLN A 359 13.19 22.46 -3.94
N ASN A 360 11.96 22.98 -3.86
CA ASN A 360 11.20 23.12 -2.61
C ASN A 360 9.97 22.19 -2.54
N ALA A 361 9.92 21.18 -3.42
CA ALA A 361 8.78 20.31 -3.59
C ALA A 361 9.16 18.85 -3.32
N TYR A 362 9.47 18.52 -2.06
CA TYR A 362 9.63 17.13 -1.64
C TYR A 362 8.26 16.52 -1.33
N TRP A 363 7.94 15.43 -2.01
CA TRP A 363 6.66 14.73 -1.91
C TRP A 363 6.72 13.75 -0.74
N THR A 364 6.94 14.29 0.47
CA THR A 364 7.03 13.48 1.71
C THR A 364 5.89 13.79 2.67
N GLY A 365 4.98 14.70 2.29
CA GLY A 365 3.79 15.02 3.07
C GLY A 365 2.75 13.90 3.02
N TYR A 366 2.57 13.30 1.84
CA TYR A 366 1.62 12.21 1.62
C TYR A 366 1.95 10.94 2.40
N PHE A 367 3.19 10.80 2.89
CA PHE A 367 3.54 9.73 3.84
C PHE A 367 2.63 9.76 5.08
N THR A 368 2.07 10.92 5.44
CA THR A 368 1.20 11.08 6.62
C THR A 368 -0.20 11.64 6.31
N SER A 369 -0.43 12.28 5.16
CA SER A 369 -1.74 12.84 4.79
C SER A 369 -2.88 11.84 4.98
N ARG A 370 -4.03 12.27 5.53
CA ARG A 370 -5.19 11.38 5.81
C ARG A 370 -4.86 10.19 6.71
N SER A 371 -4.16 10.46 7.82
CA SER A 371 -3.70 9.47 8.81
C SER A 371 -4.83 8.56 9.33
N ALA A 372 -6.07 9.04 9.44
CA ALA A 372 -7.21 8.19 9.81
C ALA A 372 -7.51 7.13 8.74
N PHE A 373 -7.51 7.51 7.46
CA PHE A 373 -7.77 6.60 6.34
C PHE A 373 -6.66 5.55 6.21
N LYS A 374 -5.38 5.96 6.31
CA LYS A 374 -4.22 5.04 6.32
C LYS A 374 -4.33 3.96 7.40
N ARG A 375 -4.78 4.33 8.60
CA ARG A 375 -5.05 3.35 9.67
C ARG A 375 -6.21 2.43 9.34
N TYR A 376 -7.27 2.98 8.74
CA TYR A 376 -8.45 2.19 8.39
C TYR A 376 -8.10 1.11 7.36
N VAL A 377 -7.27 1.44 6.37
CA VAL A 377 -6.70 0.46 5.42
C VAL A 377 -5.90 -0.61 6.15
N ARG A 378 -4.92 -0.24 7.02
CA ARG A 378 -4.10 -1.21 7.75
C ARG A 378 -4.93 -2.16 8.63
N MET A 379 -5.89 -1.61 9.37
CA MET A 379 -6.77 -2.37 10.24
C MET A 379 -7.61 -3.38 9.44
N LEU A 380 -8.19 -2.93 8.32
CA LEU A 380 -9.02 -3.79 7.48
C LEU A 380 -8.20 -4.82 6.69
N SER A 381 -6.95 -4.54 6.36
CA SER A 381 -6.04 -5.53 5.77
C SER A 381 -5.77 -6.69 6.73
N GLY A 382 -5.39 -6.40 7.97
CA GLY A 382 -5.22 -7.42 9.01
C GLY A 382 -6.51 -8.21 9.28
N TYR A 383 -7.65 -7.52 9.31
CA TYR A 383 -8.97 -8.14 9.42
C TYR A 383 -9.31 -9.05 8.23
N TYR A 384 -9.01 -8.62 7.00
CA TYR A 384 -9.27 -9.37 5.78
C TYR A 384 -8.43 -10.65 5.71
N LEU A 385 -7.18 -10.61 6.18
CA LEU A 385 -6.35 -11.81 6.34
C LEU A 385 -7.02 -12.82 7.30
N ALA A 386 -7.48 -12.37 8.46
CA ALA A 386 -8.17 -13.24 9.43
C ALA A 386 -9.51 -13.77 8.88
N ALA A 387 -10.27 -12.92 8.17
CA ALA A 387 -11.56 -13.28 7.59
C ALA A 387 -11.43 -14.39 6.53
N ARG A 388 -10.45 -14.29 5.62
CA ARG A 388 -10.17 -15.31 4.60
C ARG A 388 -9.74 -16.65 5.21
N GLN A 389 -8.94 -16.61 6.28
CA GLN A 389 -8.57 -17.83 7.03
C GLN A 389 -9.82 -18.51 7.61
N LEU A 390 -10.67 -17.74 8.30
CA LEU A 390 -11.89 -18.27 8.92
C LEU A 390 -12.87 -18.81 7.87
N GLU A 391 -13.03 -18.11 6.74
CA GLU A 391 -13.83 -18.55 5.59
C GLU A 391 -13.30 -19.89 5.03
N PHE A 392 -11.99 -20.02 4.81
CA PHE A 392 -11.35 -21.26 4.37
C PHE A 392 -11.56 -22.44 5.34
N LEU A 393 -11.46 -22.16 6.66
CA LEU A 393 -11.58 -23.18 7.69
C LEU A 393 -13.02 -23.68 7.84
N ALA A 394 -14.00 -22.76 7.81
CA ALA A 394 -15.41 -23.11 7.87
C ALA A 394 -15.95 -23.72 6.57
N GLY A 395 -15.29 -23.41 5.44
CA GLY A 395 -15.80 -23.68 4.09
C GLY A 395 -16.73 -22.55 3.62
N THR A 396 -16.82 -22.36 2.30
CA THR A 396 -17.59 -21.27 1.71
C THR A 396 -19.07 -21.38 2.11
N ALA A 397 -19.59 -20.33 2.75
CA ALA A 397 -20.97 -20.34 3.24
C ALA A 397 -21.97 -20.40 2.09
N SER A 398 -23.03 -21.21 2.23
CA SER A 398 -24.15 -21.26 1.28
C SER A 398 -24.99 -19.97 1.23
N SER A 399 -24.64 -18.96 2.04
CA SER A 399 -25.34 -17.68 2.20
C SER A 399 -25.09 -16.69 1.06
N GLY A 400 -24.12 -16.98 0.17
CA GLY A 400 -23.74 -16.09 -0.95
C GLY A 400 -22.94 -14.85 -0.54
N LYS A 401 -22.71 -14.62 0.76
CA LYS A 401 -21.79 -13.60 1.29
C LYS A 401 -20.36 -14.15 1.25
N SER A 402 -19.42 -13.34 0.81
CA SER A 402 -18.00 -13.69 0.75
C SER A 402 -17.12 -12.53 1.17
N THR A 403 -15.81 -12.78 1.29
CA THR A 403 -14.83 -11.73 1.57
C THR A 403 -14.45 -10.91 0.31
N LEU A 404 -15.02 -11.20 -0.86
CA LEU A 404 -14.67 -10.56 -2.14
C LEU A 404 -14.97 -9.06 -2.20
N SER A 405 -16.06 -8.59 -1.59
CA SER A 405 -16.36 -7.14 -1.57
C SER A 405 -15.32 -6.33 -0.81
N LEU A 406 -14.72 -6.92 0.23
CA LEU A 406 -13.59 -6.29 0.91
C LEU A 406 -12.30 -6.39 0.08
N ALA A 407 -12.16 -7.44 -0.74
CA ALA A 407 -11.06 -7.55 -1.70
C ALA A 407 -11.07 -6.41 -2.73
N ASP A 408 -12.23 -6.11 -3.32
CA ASP A 408 -12.41 -4.97 -4.24
C ASP A 408 -12.08 -3.65 -3.53
N ALA A 409 -12.67 -3.40 -2.36
CA ALA A 409 -12.48 -2.16 -1.62
C ALA A 409 -11.02 -1.94 -1.16
N LEU A 410 -10.36 -2.98 -0.64
CA LEU A 410 -8.93 -2.90 -0.28
C LEU A 410 -8.04 -2.79 -1.52
N GLY A 411 -8.39 -3.48 -2.62
CA GLY A 411 -7.66 -3.38 -3.87
C GLY A 411 -7.69 -1.96 -4.45
N ILE A 412 -8.86 -1.31 -4.43
CA ILE A 412 -9.02 0.11 -4.79
C ILE A 412 -8.22 1.00 -3.84
N ALA A 413 -8.28 0.73 -2.53
CA ALA A 413 -7.63 1.57 -1.53
C ALA A 413 -6.10 1.63 -1.64
N GLN A 414 -5.46 0.71 -2.39
CA GLN A 414 -4.02 0.76 -2.63
C GLN A 414 -3.60 1.76 -3.71
N HIS A 415 -4.55 2.29 -4.50
CA HIS A 415 -4.31 3.26 -5.57
C HIS A 415 -3.46 4.44 -5.08
N HIS A 416 -2.64 5.02 -5.96
CA HIS A 416 -1.70 6.08 -5.60
C HIS A 416 -2.33 7.42 -5.24
N ASP A 417 -3.65 7.56 -5.32
CA ASP A 417 -4.40 8.67 -4.70
C ASP A 417 -5.32 8.28 -3.55
N ALA A 418 -5.41 6.98 -3.25
CA ALA A 418 -6.24 6.48 -2.16
C ALA A 418 -5.48 6.51 -0.83
N VAL A 419 -4.70 5.46 -0.51
CA VAL A 419 -4.01 5.35 0.78
C VAL A 419 -2.97 6.45 0.99
N THR A 420 -2.43 7.04 -0.08
CA THR A 420 -1.56 8.22 -0.06
C THR A 420 -2.22 9.45 0.54
N GLY A 421 -3.55 9.51 0.47
CA GLY A 421 -4.35 10.60 0.96
C GLY A 421 -4.32 11.83 0.06
N THR A 422 -4.10 11.64 -1.24
CA THR A 422 -3.95 12.71 -2.23
C THR A 422 -5.15 12.90 -3.16
N ALA A 423 -6.22 12.11 -2.99
CA ALA A 423 -7.51 12.37 -3.61
C ALA A 423 -8.27 13.54 -2.95
N LYS A 424 -9.27 14.06 -3.66
CA LYS A 424 -10.25 15.02 -3.12
C LYS A 424 -11.01 14.44 -1.92
N GLN A 425 -11.56 15.31 -1.07
CA GLN A 425 -12.26 14.87 0.14
C GLN A 425 -13.46 13.96 -0.16
N HIS A 426 -14.26 14.28 -1.19
CA HIS A 426 -15.44 13.47 -1.54
C HIS A 426 -15.06 12.08 -2.07
N THR A 427 -13.96 11.98 -2.82
CA THR A 427 -13.37 10.70 -3.25
C THR A 427 -12.84 9.90 -2.06
N THR A 428 -12.16 10.55 -1.11
CA THR A 428 -11.71 9.91 0.14
C THR A 428 -12.89 9.34 0.94
N ASN A 429 -14.01 10.06 0.99
CA ASN A 429 -15.23 9.59 1.64
C ASN A 429 -15.82 8.37 0.91
N ASP A 430 -15.74 8.31 -0.43
CA ASP A 430 -16.14 7.14 -1.21
C ASP A 430 -15.26 5.92 -0.90
N TYR A 431 -13.95 6.08 -0.79
CA TYR A 431 -13.06 4.99 -0.37
C TYR A 431 -13.42 4.45 1.01
N ALA A 432 -13.61 5.34 2.00
CA ALA A 432 -14.00 4.95 3.34
C ALA A 432 -15.36 4.23 3.35
N LYS A 433 -16.31 4.68 2.52
CA LYS A 433 -17.62 4.04 2.34
C LYS A 433 -17.49 2.63 1.75
N ARG A 434 -16.67 2.43 0.72
CA ARG A 434 -16.41 1.10 0.12
C ARG A 434 -15.79 0.15 1.13
N LEU A 435 -14.76 0.61 1.84
CA LEU A 435 -14.11 -0.15 2.91
C LEU A 435 -15.09 -0.55 4.01
N ALA A 436 -15.94 0.38 4.45
CA ALA A 436 -16.97 0.11 5.46
C ALA A 436 -18.00 -0.93 4.99
N TYR A 437 -18.41 -0.85 3.72
CA TYR A 437 -19.31 -1.84 3.12
C TYR A 437 -18.67 -3.23 3.06
N GLY A 438 -17.46 -3.34 2.52
CA GLY A 438 -16.72 -4.60 2.46
C GLY A 438 -16.45 -5.19 3.85
N ALA A 439 -16.11 -4.34 4.83
CA ALA A 439 -15.89 -4.76 6.21
C ALA A 439 -17.15 -5.34 6.85
N SER A 440 -18.32 -4.77 6.58
CA SER A 440 -19.62 -5.27 7.08
C SER A 440 -19.93 -6.67 6.53
N GLU A 441 -19.64 -6.92 5.24
CA GLU A 441 -19.82 -8.25 4.65
C GLU A 441 -18.82 -9.26 5.22
N ALA A 442 -17.54 -8.88 5.34
CA ALA A 442 -16.51 -9.72 5.96
C ALA A 442 -16.83 -10.05 7.43
N GLN A 443 -17.41 -9.11 8.19
CA GLN A 443 -17.87 -9.36 9.55
C GLN A 443 -18.96 -10.43 9.65
N THR A 444 -19.86 -10.44 8.66
CA THR A 444 -20.88 -11.48 8.56
C THR A 444 -20.23 -12.84 8.32
N VAL A 445 -19.27 -12.92 7.40
CA VAL A 445 -18.51 -14.14 7.11
C VAL A 445 -17.74 -14.63 8.34
N VAL A 446 -17.05 -13.74 9.06
CA VAL A 446 -16.33 -14.06 10.30
C VAL A 446 -17.27 -14.59 11.36
N SER A 447 -18.43 -13.95 11.58
CA SER A 447 -19.42 -14.38 12.58
C SER A 447 -19.96 -15.77 12.27
N LEU A 448 -20.34 -16.03 11.01
CA LEU A 448 -20.81 -17.35 10.56
C LEU A 448 -19.72 -18.42 10.67
N SER A 449 -18.49 -18.08 10.26
CA SER A 449 -17.35 -19.01 10.30
C SER A 449 -17.02 -19.40 11.74
N LEU A 450 -16.93 -18.43 12.65
CA LEU A 450 -16.72 -18.71 14.07
C LEU A 450 -17.88 -19.50 14.67
N SER A 451 -19.13 -19.22 14.29
CA SER A 451 -20.29 -19.99 14.75
C SER A 451 -20.19 -21.47 14.37
N CYS A 452 -19.77 -21.76 13.14
CA CYS A 452 -19.57 -23.13 12.68
C CYS A 452 -18.37 -23.79 13.37
N LEU A 453 -17.22 -23.12 13.37
CA LEU A 453 -15.96 -23.66 13.89
C LEU A 453 -16.00 -23.91 15.39
N THR A 454 -16.68 -23.05 16.15
CA THR A 454 -16.80 -23.21 17.60
C THR A 454 -17.88 -24.20 18.01
N SER A 455 -18.80 -24.64 17.13
CA SER A 455 -19.85 -25.60 17.51
C SER A 455 -19.27 -27.01 17.72
N ALA A 456 -19.72 -27.71 18.77
CA ALA A 456 -19.30 -29.08 19.05
C ALA A 456 -19.97 -30.14 18.16
N GLY A 457 -21.05 -29.77 17.44
CA GLY A 457 -21.82 -30.66 16.57
C GLY A 457 -21.45 -30.53 15.08
N LYS A 458 -21.76 -31.56 14.27
CA LYS A 458 -21.61 -31.51 12.80
C LYS A 458 -22.59 -30.56 12.12
N ASN A 459 -23.69 -30.21 12.79
CA ASN A 459 -24.66 -29.24 12.30
C ASN A 459 -24.30 -27.86 12.86
N CYS A 460 -23.90 -26.93 11.98
CA CYS A 460 -23.69 -25.53 12.33
C CYS A 460 -24.99 -24.95 12.88
N THR A 461 -25.09 -24.84 14.20
CA THR A 461 -26.22 -24.15 14.84
C THR A 461 -25.84 -22.67 14.92
N PRO A 462 -26.63 -21.73 14.37
CA PRO A 462 -26.20 -20.34 14.23
C PRO A 462 -26.16 -19.63 15.60
N THR A 463 -24.95 -19.44 16.11
CA THR A 463 -24.63 -18.51 17.20
C THR A 463 -24.32 -17.16 16.57
N VAL A 464 -25.07 -16.12 16.94
CA VAL A 464 -24.83 -14.77 16.45
C VAL A 464 -23.76 -14.10 17.29
N PHE A 465 -22.58 -13.88 16.71
CA PHE A 465 -21.53 -13.08 17.35
C PHE A 465 -21.64 -11.61 16.96
N SER A 466 -21.43 -10.75 17.96
CA SER A 466 -21.16 -9.33 17.77
C SER A 466 -19.65 -9.08 17.76
N GLN A 467 -19.21 -8.07 17.00
CA GLN A 467 -17.81 -7.61 16.93
C GLN A 467 -17.78 -6.10 17.15
N CYS A 468 -16.66 -5.56 17.62
CA CYS A 468 -16.54 -4.15 17.99
C CYS A 468 -15.32 -3.49 17.34
N ASN A 469 -15.55 -2.72 16.26
CA ASN A 469 -14.48 -2.02 15.54
C ASN A 469 -14.16 -0.62 16.09
N LEU A 470 -14.95 -0.12 17.05
CA LEU A 470 -14.83 1.24 17.60
C LEU A 470 -14.28 1.24 19.03
N LEU A 471 -13.47 0.23 19.37
CA LEU A 471 -12.78 0.14 20.67
C LEU A 471 -11.81 1.31 20.90
N ASN A 472 -11.26 1.93 19.86
CA ASN A 472 -10.41 3.13 20.00
C ASN A 472 -11.12 4.33 20.66
N ILE A 473 -12.44 4.40 20.54
CA ILE A 473 -13.31 5.44 21.15
C ILE A 473 -14.26 4.85 22.20
N SER A 474 -13.84 3.75 22.83
CA SER A 474 -14.57 3.05 23.88
C SER A 474 -15.98 2.55 23.52
N TYR A 475 -16.32 2.37 22.24
CA TYR A 475 -17.65 1.94 21.80
C TYR A 475 -17.73 0.45 21.45
N CYS A 476 -18.37 -0.33 22.32
CA CYS A 476 -18.66 -1.73 22.12
C CYS A 476 -19.97 -2.14 22.83
N PRO A 477 -21.14 -2.03 22.15
CA PRO A 477 -22.43 -2.35 22.75
C PRO A 477 -22.55 -3.78 23.31
N ALA A 478 -21.77 -4.73 22.79
CA ALA A 478 -21.80 -6.11 23.24
C ALA A 478 -21.20 -6.29 24.65
N THR A 479 -20.21 -5.48 25.03
CA THR A 479 -19.53 -5.57 26.33
C THR A 479 -20.08 -4.57 27.34
N GLU A 480 -20.77 -3.53 26.87
CA GLU A 480 -21.38 -2.49 27.71
C GLU A 480 -22.76 -2.89 28.28
N LYS A 481 -23.47 -3.84 27.63
CA LYS A 481 -24.76 -4.34 28.11
C LYS A 481 -24.61 -5.08 29.43
N ASP A 482 -25.62 -4.95 30.29
CA ASP A 482 -25.68 -5.72 31.54
C ASP A 482 -25.62 -7.22 31.24
N ILE A 483 -24.79 -7.92 32.00
CA ILE A 483 -24.72 -9.37 31.98
C ILE A 483 -25.89 -9.91 32.80
N LEU A 484 -26.80 -10.63 32.15
CA LEU A 484 -27.99 -11.21 32.78
C LEU A 484 -27.62 -12.18 33.91
N GLU A 485 -28.46 -12.26 34.94
CA GLU A 485 -28.26 -13.22 36.04
C GLU A 485 -28.22 -14.65 35.52
N GLY A 486 -27.21 -15.43 35.95
CA GLY A 486 -26.97 -16.79 35.46
C GLY A 486 -26.31 -16.88 34.07
N LYS A 487 -26.05 -15.76 33.38
CA LYS A 487 -25.29 -15.74 32.12
C LYS A 487 -23.88 -15.18 32.31
N SER A 488 -23.03 -15.44 31.32
CA SER A 488 -21.72 -14.82 31.15
C SER A 488 -21.64 -14.14 29.79
N LEU A 489 -20.89 -13.05 29.71
CA LEU A 489 -20.40 -12.54 28.44
C LEU A 489 -19.27 -13.47 27.97
N VAL A 490 -19.50 -14.14 26.85
CA VAL A 490 -18.53 -15.02 26.20
C VAL A 490 -17.68 -14.18 25.25
N VAL A 491 -16.36 -14.28 25.40
CA VAL A 491 -15.37 -13.65 24.54
C VAL A 491 -14.60 -14.74 23.81
N VAL A 492 -14.77 -14.84 22.50
CA VAL A 492 -13.97 -15.72 21.63
C VAL A 492 -12.85 -14.89 21.04
N ALA A 493 -11.61 -15.23 21.37
CA ALA A 493 -10.41 -14.60 20.81
C ALA A 493 -9.80 -15.53 19.76
N TYR A 494 -9.89 -15.14 18.48
CA TYR A 494 -9.26 -15.83 17.36
C TYR A 494 -7.88 -15.24 17.06
N ASN A 495 -6.91 -16.11 16.87
CA ASN A 495 -5.52 -15.77 16.54
C ASN A 495 -5.22 -16.14 15.08
N PRO A 496 -5.04 -15.12 14.20
CA PRO A 496 -4.70 -15.34 12.80
C PRO A 496 -3.21 -15.64 12.55
N LEU A 497 -2.36 -15.64 13.57
CA LEU A 497 -0.93 -15.94 13.44
C LEU A 497 -0.68 -17.45 13.45
N GLY A 498 0.40 -17.86 12.77
CA GLY A 498 0.94 -19.22 12.85
C GLY A 498 1.73 -19.50 14.14
N TRP A 499 1.72 -18.57 15.10
CA TRP A 499 2.39 -18.68 16.39
C TRP A 499 1.39 -18.64 17.53
N TYR A 500 1.80 -19.12 18.69
CA TYR A 500 1.04 -18.90 19.92
C TYR A 500 1.00 -17.41 20.24
N HIS A 501 -0.19 -16.85 20.46
CA HIS A 501 -0.35 -15.42 20.71
C HIS A 501 -0.95 -15.19 22.09
N GLN A 502 -0.19 -14.50 22.93
CA GLN A 502 -0.62 -14.04 24.24
C GLN A 502 -0.59 -12.51 24.25
N ASP A 503 -1.73 -11.90 24.54
CA ASP A 503 -1.86 -10.44 24.55
C ASP A 503 -2.90 -9.96 25.56
N PHE A 504 -2.91 -8.66 25.83
CA PHE A 504 -3.89 -8.04 26.72
C PHE A 504 -5.10 -7.55 25.93
N VAL A 505 -6.28 -8.07 26.30
CA VAL A 505 -7.55 -7.55 25.80
C VAL A 505 -8.03 -6.45 26.73
N ARG A 506 -8.54 -5.37 26.15
CA ARG A 506 -9.07 -4.20 26.85
C ARG A 506 -10.45 -3.84 26.29
N ILE A 507 -11.50 -4.10 27.07
CA ILE A 507 -12.91 -3.90 26.64
C ILE A 507 -13.66 -2.94 27.58
N PRO A 508 -14.58 -2.11 27.06
CA PRO A 508 -15.35 -1.20 27.90
C PRO A 508 -16.48 -1.93 28.63
N VAL A 509 -16.65 -1.65 29.93
CA VAL A 509 -17.65 -2.26 30.82
C VAL A 509 -18.24 -1.23 31.79
N ASN A 510 -19.41 -1.55 32.37
CA ASN A 510 -20.11 -0.69 33.33
C ASN A 510 -20.04 -1.17 34.79
N ASP A 511 -19.76 -2.45 35.00
CA ASP A 511 -19.76 -3.13 36.30
C ASP A 511 -18.32 -3.27 36.82
N ASP A 512 -18.09 -2.97 38.10
CA ASP A 512 -16.79 -3.06 38.78
C ASP A 512 -16.59 -4.39 39.52
N GLN A 513 -17.60 -5.26 39.55
CA GLN A 513 -17.59 -6.57 40.21
C GLN A 513 -17.58 -7.71 39.19
N LEU A 514 -16.72 -7.62 38.18
CA LEU A 514 -16.57 -8.64 37.14
C LEU A 514 -15.41 -9.61 37.44
N ILE A 515 -15.64 -10.89 37.18
CA ILE A 515 -14.62 -11.93 37.18
C ILE A 515 -14.45 -12.48 35.76
N VAL A 516 -13.22 -12.83 35.40
CA VAL A 516 -12.89 -13.47 34.12
C VAL A 516 -12.39 -14.88 34.36
N ARG A 517 -12.98 -15.85 33.66
CA ARG A 517 -12.57 -17.26 33.69
C ARG A 517 -12.19 -17.73 32.28
N ASP A 518 -11.17 -18.57 32.19
CA ASP A 518 -10.82 -19.22 30.93
C ASP A 518 -11.73 -20.44 30.64
N SER A 519 -11.43 -21.14 29.54
CA SER A 519 -12.12 -22.34 29.12
C SER A 519 -12.10 -23.48 30.15
N GLU A 520 -11.07 -23.54 31.00
CA GLU A 520 -10.89 -24.55 32.05
C GLU A 520 -11.57 -24.14 33.38
N GLY A 521 -12.15 -22.92 33.44
CA GLY A 521 -12.80 -22.38 34.63
C GLY A 521 -11.82 -21.73 35.61
N LYS A 522 -10.55 -21.56 35.22
CA LYS A 522 -9.55 -20.90 36.05
C LYS A 522 -9.76 -19.38 35.99
N TYR A 523 -9.66 -18.73 37.14
CA TYR A 523 -9.71 -17.28 37.24
C TYR A 523 -8.48 -16.65 36.58
N ILE A 524 -8.74 -15.68 35.71
CA ILE A 524 -7.73 -14.86 35.05
C ILE A 524 -7.59 -13.57 35.82
N ALA A 525 -6.34 -13.14 36.07
CA ALA A 525 -6.09 -11.85 36.69
C ALA A 525 -6.66 -10.73 35.82
N THR A 526 -7.38 -9.81 36.46
CA THR A 526 -8.02 -8.66 35.80
C THR A 526 -7.53 -7.35 36.39
N GLN A 527 -7.58 -6.29 35.58
CA GLN A 527 -7.36 -4.93 36.03
C GLN A 527 -8.46 -4.04 35.45
N LEU A 528 -9.06 -3.19 36.29
CA LEU A 528 -10.00 -2.16 35.86
C LEU A 528 -9.26 -0.81 35.78
N VAL A 529 -9.50 -0.09 34.69
CA VAL A 529 -8.98 1.26 34.46
C VAL A 529 -10.14 2.18 34.11
N GLU A 530 -10.27 3.34 34.76
CA GLU A 530 -11.34 4.29 34.44
C GLU A 530 -11.23 4.79 33.00
N VAL A 531 -12.38 4.98 32.34
CA VAL A 531 -12.41 5.66 31.03
C VAL A 531 -12.08 7.14 31.25
N ASP A 532 -11.09 7.65 30.54
CA ASP A 532 -10.65 9.05 30.66
C ASP A 532 -11.56 10.03 29.90
N ASP A 533 -11.44 11.32 30.23
CA ASP A 533 -12.26 12.39 29.64
C ASP A 533 -11.98 12.59 28.14
N SER A 534 -10.73 12.43 27.69
CA SER A 534 -10.38 12.56 26.27
C SER A 534 -11.11 11.50 25.45
N THR A 535 -11.07 10.24 25.89
CA THR A 535 -11.83 9.14 25.28
C THR A 535 -13.34 9.36 25.37
N SER A 536 -13.85 9.84 26.50
CA SER A 536 -15.27 10.11 26.70
C SER A 536 -15.80 11.19 25.74
N ASN A 537 -15.00 12.22 25.46
CA ASN A 537 -15.34 13.28 24.51
C ASN A 537 -15.30 12.78 23.07
N LEU A 538 -14.27 12.01 22.69
CA LEU A 538 -14.21 11.37 21.38
C LEU A 538 -15.42 10.46 21.14
N ARG A 539 -15.79 9.64 22.13
CA ARG A 539 -16.95 8.75 22.05
C ARG A 539 -18.23 9.52 21.72
N LYS A 540 -18.51 10.62 22.42
CA LYS A 540 -19.72 11.43 22.22
C LYS A 540 -19.82 11.92 20.77
N LEU A 541 -18.74 12.48 20.24
CA LEU A 541 -18.73 13.05 18.89
C LEU A 541 -18.70 11.97 17.79
N TYR A 542 -17.74 11.04 17.86
CA TYR A 542 -17.45 10.14 16.74
C TYR A 542 -18.43 8.98 16.63
N VAL A 543 -19.07 8.53 17.72
CA VAL A 543 -20.16 7.55 17.60
C VAL A 543 -21.34 8.16 16.84
N GLU A 544 -21.67 9.43 17.10
CA GLU A 544 -22.72 10.13 16.36
C GLU A 544 -22.32 10.37 14.91
N ALA A 545 -21.08 10.80 14.65
CA ALA A 545 -20.58 10.99 13.29
C ALA A 545 -20.59 9.71 12.45
N TYR A 546 -20.21 8.56 13.04
CA TYR A 546 -20.10 7.31 12.31
C TYR A 546 -21.42 6.54 12.20
N LEU A 547 -22.24 6.56 13.25
CA LEU A 547 -23.42 5.71 13.35
C LEU A 547 -24.74 6.48 13.37
N GLY A 548 -24.71 7.81 13.41
CA GLY A 548 -25.91 8.66 13.49
C GLY A 548 -26.65 8.54 14.82
N ILE A 549 -26.01 7.99 15.87
CA ILE A 549 -26.62 7.79 17.19
C ILE A 549 -25.78 8.45 18.28
N SER A 550 -26.43 9.16 19.18
CA SER A 550 -25.76 9.72 20.36
C SER A 550 -25.73 8.66 21.48
N PRO A 551 -24.55 8.20 21.94
CA PRO A 551 -24.46 7.22 23.01
C PRO A 551 -24.94 7.83 24.33
N LYS A 552 -25.96 7.23 24.96
CA LYS A 552 -26.60 7.77 26.18
C LYS A 552 -25.74 7.66 27.44
N VAL A 553 -24.85 6.66 27.49
CA VAL A 553 -24.00 6.36 28.65
C VAL A 553 -22.58 6.10 28.16
N THR A 554 -21.60 6.68 28.84
CA THR A 554 -20.19 6.35 28.68
C THR A 554 -19.85 5.20 29.62
N PRO A 555 -19.19 4.12 29.14
CA PRO A 555 -18.71 3.06 30.02
C PRO A 555 -17.81 3.64 31.10
N LYS A 556 -17.90 3.11 32.33
CA LYS A 556 -17.12 3.61 33.46
C LYS A 556 -15.68 3.09 33.45
N TYR A 557 -15.50 1.84 33.02
CA TYR A 557 -14.23 1.15 33.14
C TYR A 557 -13.82 0.45 31.85
N TRP A 558 -12.52 0.25 31.73
CA TRP A 558 -11.87 -0.70 30.86
C TRP A 558 -11.52 -1.93 31.67
N LEU A 559 -12.07 -3.09 31.31
CA LEU A 559 -11.66 -4.37 31.84
C LEU A 559 -10.48 -4.90 31.01
N ILE A 560 -9.35 -5.08 31.69
CA ILE A 560 -8.10 -5.56 31.10
C ILE A 560 -7.80 -6.94 31.65
N PHE A 561 -7.53 -7.89 30.75
CA PHE A 561 -7.09 -9.24 31.12
C PHE A 561 -6.26 -9.83 29.99
N GLN A 562 -5.39 -10.76 30.35
CA GLN A 562 -4.54 -11.42 29.37
C GLN A 562 -5.28 -12.60 28.74
N VAL A 563 -5.27 -12.66 27.42
CA VAL A 563 -5.76 -13.80 26.66
C VAL A 563 -4.60 -14.51 25.99
N SER A 564 -4.85 -15.77 25.69
CA SER A 564 -3.90 -16.70 25.12
C SER A 564 -4.64 -17.61 24.13
N ALA A 565 -4.22 -17.57 22.87
CA ALA A 565 -4.86 -18.30 21.78
C ALA A 565 -3.81 -19.09 20.98
N PRO A 566 -4.13 -20.34 20.59
CA PRO A 566 -3.22 -21.17 19.81
C PRO A 566 -3.07 -20.64 18.38
N PRO A 567 -2.04 -21.07 17.63
CA PRO A 567 -1.87 -20.74 16.21
C PRO A 567 -3.12 -21.05 15.39
N ILE A 568 -3.53 -20.16 14.49
CA ILE A 568 -4.68 -20.31 13.57
C ILE A 568 -5.86 -21.01 14.28
N GLY A 569 -6.30 -20.39 15.37
CA GLY A 569 -7.16 -21.02 16.36
C GLY A 569 -7.77 -20.02 17.33
N TRP A 570 -8.57 -20.51 18.28
CA TRP A 570 -9.30 -19.66 19.21
C TRP A 570 -9.28 -20.19 20.64
N SER A 571 -9.56 -19.27 21.57
CA SER A 571 -9.85 -19.55 22.98
C SER A 571 -11.07 -18.74 23.43
N SER A 572 -11.92 -19.34 24.27
CA SER A 572 -13.10 -18.71 24.87
C SER A 572 -12.83 -18.31 26.32
N TYR A 573 -13.29 -17.12 26.69
CA TYR A 573 -13.26 -16.58 28.05
C TYR A 573 -14.68 -16.18 28.48
N PHE A 574 -14.94 -16.27 29.78
CA PHE A 574 -16.26 -16.03 30.38
C PHE A 574 -16.17 -14.91 31.40
N ILE A 575 -16.94 -13.86 31.18
CA ILE A 575 -17.01 -12.70 32.07
C ILE A 575 -18.38 -12.73 32.76
N SER A 576 -18.38 -12.75 34.09
CA SER A 576 -19.60 -12.81 34.90
C SER A 576 -19.49 -11.93 36.14
N LYS A 577 -20.62 -11.63 36.79
CA LYS A 577 -20.63 -10.92 38.08
C LYS A 577 -20.06 -11.80 39.19
N ALA A 578 -19.28 -11.23 40.10
CA ALA A 578 -18.72 -11.93 41.25
C ALA A 578 -19.83 -12.38 42.22
N SER A 579 -19.75 -13.60 42.76
CA SER A 579 -20.63 -14.01 43.86
C SER A 579 -20.09 -13.51 45.21
N ARG A 580 -20.94 -13.44 46.25
CA ARG A 580 -20.52 -13.05 47.63
C ARG A 580 -19.41 -13.93 48.22
N LYS A 581 -19.09 -15.09 47.62
CA LYS A 581 -18.00 -15.99 48.04
C LYS A 581 -16.69 -15.78 47.26
N ASP A 582 -16.72 -15.01 46.16
CA ASP A 582 -15.56 -14.76 45.28
C ASP A 582 -14.81 -13.47 45.61
N THR A 583 -15.19 -12.78 46.69
CA THR A 583 -14.62 -11.49 47.10
C THR A 583 -13.22 -11.62 47.68
N SER A 584 -12.22 -11.85 46.85
CA SER A 584 -10.81 -11.66 47.20
C SER A 584 -9.89 -11.59 45.99
N GLN A 585 -10.10 -10.66 45.03
CA GLN A 585 -9.02 -10.34 44.08
C GLN A 585 -9.12 -9.03 43.28
N ASN A 586 -10.22 -8.28 43.37
CA ASN A 586 -10.41 -7.09 42.52
C ASN A 586 -10.43 -5.82 43.39
N ALA A 587 -9.27 -5.19 43.55
CA ALA A 587 -9.20 -3.86 44.15
C ALA A 587 -8.03 -3.05 43.57
N TYR A 588 -8.42 -2.01 42.86
CA TYR A 588 -7.64 -0.92 42.29
C TYR A 588 -7.06 0.00 43.37
N THR A 589 -5.91 0.59 43.10
CA THR A 589 -5.49 1.82 43.79
C THR A 589 -5.02 2.83 42.75
N SER A 590 -5.84 3.85 42.47
CA SER A 590 -5.32 5.12 41.95
C SER A 590 -4.41 5.70 43.02
N THR A 591 -3.11 5.50 42.91
CA THR A 591 -2.18 6.24 43.74
C THR A 591 -1.89 7.55 43.04
N ASN A 592 -2.42 8.66 43.55
CA ASN A 592 -1.74 9.94 43.35
C ASN A 592 -0.36 9.76 44.00
N PRO A 593 0.75 9.72 43.23
CA PRO A 593 2.05 9.53 43.83
C PRO A 593 2.32 10.67 44.81
N ASN A 594 2.86 10.34 45.99
CA ASN A 594 3.52 11.35 46.81
C ASN A 594 4.61 11.99 45.94
N LEU A 595 4.41 13.27 45.59
CA LEU A 595 5.29 14.08 44.74
C LEU A 595 6.64 14.43 45.41
N GLU A 596 7.04 13.73 46.48
CA GLU A 596 8.29 13.98 47.20
C GLU A 596 9.54 13.59 46.37
N ASN A 597 9.41 12.67 45.42
CA ASN A 597 10.50 12.27 44.51
C ASN A 597 10.44 13.05 43.18
N GLU A 598 11.59 13.52 42.69
CA GLU A 598 11.73 14.24 41.41
C GLU A 598 11.46 13.37 40.16
N THR A 599 11.42 12.04 40.32
CA THR A 599 11.28 11.06 39.23
C THR A 599 10.24 10.00 39.57
N ILE A 600 9.38 9.68 38.60
CA ILE A 600 8.32 8.67 38.70
C ILE A 600 8.69 7.50 37.78
N GLU A 601 8.92 6.32 38.35
CA GLU A 601 9.11 5.09 37.58
C GLU A 601 7.77 4.34 37.40
N VAL A 602 7.58 3.77 36.21
CA VAL A 602 6.45 2.93 35.81
C VAL A 602 6.92 1.73 35.00
N GLY A 603 6.11 0.68 34.98
CA GLY A 603 6.34 -0.57 34.28
C GLY A 603 6.20 -1.74 35.24
N PRO A 604 5.19 -2.61 35.12
CA PRO A 604 5.03 -3.77 36.00
C PRO A 604 6.00 -4.92 35.66
N GLY A 605 6.64 -4.88 34.47
CA GLY A 605 7.56 -5.90 33.96
C GLY A 605 9.03 -5.47 33.92
N PRO A 606 9.85 -6.08 33.04
CA PRO A 606 11.27 -5.78 32.89
C PRO A 606 11.55 -4.54 32.04
N PHE A 607 10.57 -4.04 31.28
CA PHE A 607 10.65 -2.75 30.61
C PHE A 607 10.15 -1.67 31.58
N LYS A 608 10.98 -0.66 31.84
CA LYS A 608 10.68 0.46 32.74
C LYS A 608 10.85 1.79 32.04
N MET A 609 10.05 2.76 32.46
CA MET A 609 10.16 4.16 32.03
C MET A 609 10.15 5.09 33.23
N GLN A 610 10.99 6.11 33.18
CA GLN A 610 11.11 7.12 34.23
C GLN A 610 10.67 8.49 33.69
N PHE A 611 9.74 9.13 34.39
CA PHE A 611 9.19 10.44 34.04
C PHE A 611 9.60 11.50 35.08
N SER A 612 9.76 12.74 34.67
CA SER A 612 9.92 13.87 35.60
C SER A 612 8.62 14.13 36.33
N SER A 613 8.62 14.20 37.67
CA SER A 613 7.45 14.67 38.41
C SER A 613 7.21 16.18 38.24
N THR A 614 8.24 16.93 37.84
CA THR A 614 8.18 18.39 37.61
C THR A 614 7.67 18.76 36.22
N THR A 615 8.20 18.13 35.16
CA THR A 615 7.84 18.47 33.77
C THR A 615 6.86 17.49 33.13
N GLY A 616 6.65 16.32 33.73
CA GLY A 616 5.83 15.25 33.16
C GLY A 616 6.42 14.56 31.93
N GLN A 617 7.66 14.89 31.54
CA GLN A 617 8.30 14.32 30.37
C GLN A 617 9.04 13.02 30.70
N LEU A 618 9.15 12.15 29.70
CA LEU A 618 10.02 10.98 29.75
C LEU A 618 11.48 11.42 29.93
N LYS A 619 12.21 10.75 30.82
CA LYS A 619 13.63 10.99 31.10
C LYS A 619 14.52 9.80 30.72
N ARG A 620 14.02 8.58 30.90
CA ARG A 620 14.84 7.36 30.79
C ARG A 620 13.97 6.14 30.46
N VAL A 621 14.53 5.23 29.68
CA VAL A 621 13.97 3.91 29.39
C VAL A 621 15.02 2.87 29.75
N THR A 622 14.57 1.82 30.45
CA THR A 622 15.42 0.69 30.83
C THR A 622 14.73 -0.61 30.43
N ASN A 623 15.44 -1.46 29.68
CA ASN A 623 15.02 -2.81 29.37
C ASN A 623 15.94 -3.81 30.07
N TYR A 624 15.47 -4.36 31.20
CA TYR A 624 16.26 -5.29 32.02
C TYR A 624 16.48 -6.66 31.35
N ARG A 625 15.68 -7.05 30.34
CA ARG A 625 15.91 -8.32 29.64
C ARG A 625 17.12 -8.25 28.71
N THR A 626 17.30 -7.13 28.02
CA THR A 626 18.44 -6.93 27.11
C THR A 626 19.58 -6.14 27.75
N GLY A 627 19.44 -5.71 29.02
CA GLY A 627 20.47 -4.95 29.73
C GLY A 627 20.70 -3.54 29.18
N VAL A 628 19.71 -2.94 28.51
CA VAL A 628 19.83 -1.60 27.93
C VAL A 628 19.20 -0.55 28.82
N ASP A 629 19.89 0.57 28.95
CA ASP A 629 19.48 1.66 29.80
C ASP A 629 19.93 2.99 29.18
N ILE A 630 18.97 3.77 28.69
CA ILE A 630 19.26 5.00 27.92
C ILE A 630 18.46 6.20 28.43
N PRO A 631 19.11 7.38 28.58
CA PRO A 631 18.38 8.63 28.76
C PRO A 631 17.69 9.00 27.45
N ILE A 632 16.40 9.23 27.51
CA ILE A 632 15.55 9.52 26.36
C ILE A 632 14.43 10.45 26.76
N GLN A 633 14.15 11.42 25.90
CA GLN A 633 13.05 12.37 26.03
C GLN A 633 12.07 12.13 24.89
N GLN A 634 10.78 12.28 25.19
CA GLN A 634 9.72 12.29 24.18
C GLN A 634 9.00 13.62 24.24
N SER A 635 8.72 14.22 23.08
CA SER A 635 7.98 15.49 22.98
C SER A 635 7.14 15.54 21.72
N TYR A 636 6.04 16.28 21.78
CA TYR A 636 5.28 16.68 20.59
C TYR A 636 5.73 18.04 20.11
N LEU A 637 5.94 18.16 18.80
CA LEU A 637 6.22 19.41 18.12
C LEU A 637 5.34 19.51 16.87
N TRP A 638 5.33 20.66 16.22
CA TRP A 638 4.76 20.78 14.89
C TRP A 638 5.61 21.68 14.00
N TYR A 639 5.66 21.36 12.72
CA TYR A 639 6.18 22.23 11.67
C TYR A 639 5.07 23.16 11.19
N GLY A 640 5.40 24.44 11.01
CA GLY A 640 4.52 25.37 10.33
C GLY A 640 4.57 25.12 8.83
N ALA A 641 3.41 24.91 8.21
CA ALA A 641 3.30 24.73 6.77
C ALA A 641 3.65 26.03 6.03
N SER A 642 4.55 25.96 5.05
CA SER A 642 4.80 27.08 4.15
C SER A 642 3.60 27.30 3.22
N SER A 643 3.21 28.56 3.02
CA SER A 643 2.23 28.99 2.02
C SER A 643 2.87 29.48 0.71
N GLY A 644 4.18 29.26 0.55
CA GLY A 644 5.00 29.87 -0.49
C GLY A 644 5.67 31.17 -0.05
N ASP A 645 6.75 31.53 -0.73
CA ASP A 645 7.54 32.76 -0.57
C ASP A 645 7.98 33.29 -1.96
N GLU A 646 9.27 33.50 -2.22
CA GLU A 646 9.78 33.75 -3.57
C GLU A 646 9.51 32.55 -4.51
N ASP A 647 9.53 31.34 -3.94
CA ASP A 647 8.99 30.14 -4.58
C ASP A 647 7.55 29.93 -4.09
N SER A 648 6.58 29.90 -5.00
CA SER A 648 5.16 29.78 -4.66
C SER A 648 4.76 28.40 -4.11
N GLN A 649 5.67 27.42 -4.08
CA GLN A 649 5.36 26.06 -3.61
C GLN A 649 4.85 26.04 -2.16
N ALA A 650 3.60 25.65 -1.93
CA ALA A 650 3.07 25.45 -0.57
C ALA A 650 3.30 24.01 -0.07
N SER A 651 3.14 23.80 1.24
CA SER A 651 2.90 22.46 1.81
C SER A 651 1.44 22.07 1.55
N GLY A 652 1.18 20.84 1.13
CA GLY A 652 -0.17 20.37 0.77
C GLY A 652 -0.32 18.86 0.95
N ALA A 653 -1.29 18.25 0.26
CA ALA A 653 -1.56 16.82 0.41
C ALA A 653 -0.36 15.93 0.01
N TYR A 654 0.38 16.33 -1.02
CA TYR A 654 1.56 15.64 -1.54
C TYR A 654 2.83 16.11 -0.83
N ILE A 655 3.04 17.41 -0.83
CA ILE A 655 4.31 18.05 -0.51
C ILE A 655 4.38 18.41 0.97
N PHE A 656 5.54 18.13 1.57
CA PHE A 656 5.91 18.68 2.87
C PHE A 656 6.95 19.79 2.65
N ARG A 657 6.52 21.04 2.85
CA ARG A 657 7.42 22.20 2.85
C ARG A 657 7.28 22.94 4.18
N PRO A 658 8.13 22.65 5.18
CA PRO A 658 8.13 23.43 6.41
C PRO A 658 8.59 24.86 6.13
N ASN A 659 8.09 25.84 6.88
CA ASN A 659 8.39 27.28 6.72
C ASN A 659 9.83 27.69 7.13
N GLY A 660 10.76 26.74 7.29
CA GLY A 660 12.16 26.97 7.67
C GLY A 660 12.42 27.27 9.15
N ALA A 661 11.40 27.65 9.93
CA ALA A 661 11.55 27.81 11.38
C ALA A 661 11.73 26.46 12.07
N PRO A 662 12.47 26.38 13.20
CA PRO A 662 12.48 25.20 14.03
C PRO A 662 11.05 24.81 14.44
N PRO A 663 10.73 23.50 14.51
CA PRO A 663 9.38 23.07 14.88
C PRO A 663 9.04 23.53 16.30
N VAL A 664 7.79 23.94 16.50
CA VAL A 664 7.33 24.55 17.74
C VAL A 664 6.95 23.45 18.75
N PRO A 665 7.54 23.42 19.96
CA PRO A 665 7.15 22.47 20.99
C PRO A 665 5.70 22.70 21.44
N SER A 666 4.92 21.62 21.51
CA SER A 666 3.51 21.69 21.90
C SER A 666 3.32 21.98 23.39
N SER A 667 4.26 21.55 24.22
CA SER A 667 4.33 21.92 25.64
C SER A 667 5.71 21.65 26.23
N ARG A 668 6.05 22.37 27.30
CA ARG A 668 7.27 22.18 28.11
C ARG A 668 7.00 21.56 29.48
N SER A 669 5.74 21.56 29.93
CA SER A 669 5.31 20.95 31.19
C SER A 669 3.96 20.27 30.98
N VAL A 670 3.88 18.98 31.32
CA VAL A 670 2.79 18.09 30.93
C VAL A 670 2.18 17.51 32.21
N PRO A 671 0.92 17.84 32.55
CA PRO A 671 0.24 17.22 33.68
C PRO A 671 0.19 15.70 33.52
N LEU A 672 0.50 14.98 34.61
CA LEU A 672 0.50 13.53 34.66
C LEU A 672 -0.66 13.00 35.50
N LYS A 673 -1.39 12.02 34.97
CA LYS A 673 -2.18 11.06 35.77
C LYS A 673 -1.52 9.69 35.64
N ILE A 674 -1.15 9.10 36.76
CA ILE A 674 -0.46 7.80 36.81
C ILE A 674 -1.44 6.75 37.33
N ILE A 675 -1.55 5.66 36.59
CA ILE A 675 -2.30 4.47 37.00
C ILE A 675 -1.30 3.34 37.14
N ARG A 676 -1.27 2.70 38.32
CA ARG A 676 -0.45 1.51 38.54
C ARG A 676 -1.31 0.30 38.78
N GLY A 677 -0.93 -0.83 38.22
CA GLY A 677 -1.67 -2.05 38.41
C GLY A 677 -0.87 -3.30 38.09
N PRO A 678 -1.42 -4.47 38.45
CA PRO A 678 -0.71 -5.74 38.30
C PRO A 678 -0.51 -6.16 36.83
N LEU A 679 -1.29 -5.62 35.89
CA LEU A 679 -1.25 -5.97 34.47
C LEU A 679 -0.71 -4.85 33.59
N VAL A 680 -0.98 -3.60 33.94
CA VAL A 680 -0.54 -2.43 33.17
C VAL A 680 -0.30 -1.24 34.09
N ASP A 681 0.76 -0.51 33.81
CA ASP A 681 0.95 0.86 34.29
C ASP A 681 0.65 1.84 33.13
N GLU A 682 -0.12 2.89 33.40
CA GLU A 682 -0.45 3.93 32.42
C GLU A 682 0.02 5.31 32.90
N VAL A 683 0.59 6.08 31.98
CA VAL A 683 0.96 7.49 32.18
C VAL A 683 0.17 8.34 31.18
N HIS A 684 -0.82 9.06 31.70
CA HIS A 684 -1.66 9.95 30.91
C HIS A 684 -1.05 11.34 30.90
N GLN A 685 -0.91 11.91 29.71
CA GLN A 685 -0.18 13.14 29.43
C GLN A 685 -1.04 14.07 28.57
N GLN A 686 -1.46 15.21 29.14
CA GLN A 686 -2.13 16.27 28.37
C GLN A 686 -1.09 17.32 27.96
N PHE A 687 -0.63 17.29 26.71
CA PHE A 687 0.37 18.24 26.24
C PHE A 687 -0.25 19.63 26.05
N ASN A 688 -1.38 19.71 25.35
CA ASN A 688 -2.17 20.92 25.16
C ASN A 688 -3.64 20.52 24.90
N PRO A 689 -4.60 21.45 24.68
CA PRO A 689 -6.01 21.09 24.51
C PRO A 689 -6.35 20.10 23.38
N TRP A 690 -5.46 19.91 22.39
CA TRP A 690 -5.69 19.09 21.20
C TRP A 690 -4.63 17.98 21.01
N ILE A 691 -3.70 17.82 21.96
CA ILE A 691 -2.73 16.72 22.00
C ILE A 691 -2.78 16.05 23.37
N TYR A 692 -3.24 14.80 23.36
CA TYR A 692 -3.29 13.92 24.51
C TYR A 692 -2.58 12.61 24.20
N GLN A 693 -1.89 12.04 25.19
CA GLN A 693 -1.16 10.79 25.06
C GLN A 693 -1.38 9.89 26.28
N VAL A 694 -1.42 8.58 26.06
CA VAL A 694 -1.30 7.57 27.10
C VAL A 694 -0.12 6.66 26.79
N THR A 695 0.87 6.64 27.68
CA THR A 695 1.98 5.68 27.62
C THR A 695 1.62 4.46 28.48
N ARG A 696 1.53 3.28 27.88
CA ARG A 696 1.16 2.03 28.55
C ARG A 696 2.35 1.07 28.58
N LEU A 697 2.62 0.52 29.77
CA LEU A 697 3.57 -0.56 29.96
C LEU A 697 2.83 -1.77 30.50
N TYR A 698 2.60 -2.74 29.63
CA TYR A 698 1.96 -4.00 29.99
C TYR A 698 2.97 -4.95 30.64
N LYS A 699 2.48 -5.79 31.56
CA LYS A 699 3.28 -6.82 32.23
C LYS A 699 3.89 -7.78 31.20
N GLU A 700 5.14 -8.14 31.42
CA GLU A 700 5.99 -8.99 30.56
C GLU A 700 6.30 -8.47 29.15
N LYS A 701 5.62 -7.43 28.63
CA LYS A 701 5.96 -6.80 27.34
C LYS A 701 7.30 -6.07 27.45
N GLU A 702 8.06 -6.09 26.36
CA GLU A 702 9.43 -5.53 26.27
C GLU A 702 9.47 -4.15 25.60
N HIS A 703 8.32 -3.47 25.56
CA HIS A 703 8.14 -2.19 24.90
C HIS A 703 7.05 -1.38 25.60
N ALA A 704 6.98 -0.10 25.28
CA ALA A 704 5.86 0.76 25.62
C ALA A 704 4.92 0.93 24.43
N GLU A 705 3.62 0.94 24.71
CA GLU A 705 2.60 1.35 23.74
C GLU A 705 2.23 2.80 24.00
N ILE A 706 2.41 3.65 23.01
CA ILE A 706 2.21 5.09 23.14
C ILE A 706 1.04 5.47 22.25
N GLU A 707 -0.14 5.59 22.88
CA GLU A 707 -1.37 5.98 22.22
C GLU A 707 -1.49 7.50 22.17
N TYR A 708 -1.56 8.06 20.98
CA TYR A 708 -1.73 9.48 20.75
C TYR A 708 -3.15 9.81 20.33
N THR A 709 -3.63 10.97 20.75
CA THR A 709 -4.88 11.60 20.29
C THR A 709 -4.56 13.02 19.88
N ILE A 710 -4.63 13.29 18.57
CA ILE A 710 -4.23 14.58 17.97
C ILE A 710 -5.41 15.14 17.20
N GLY A 711 -5.94 16.25 17.68
CA GLY A 711 -6.98 17.04 17.05
C GLY A 711 -8.02 17.59 18.04
N PRO A 712 -8.86 18.53 17.59
CA PRO A 712 -8.79 19.22 16.31
C PRO A 712 -7.52 20.08 16.20
N ILE A 713 -6.75 19.95 15.10
CA ILE A 713 -5.57 20.80 14.88
C ILE A 713 -6.07 22.23 14.64
N PRO A 714 -5.70 23.23 15.46
CA PRO A 714 -6.20 24.58 15.31
C PRO A 714 -5.52 25.25 14.12
N THR A 715 -6.31 25.92 13.28
CA THR A 715 -5.84 26.66 12.10
C THR A 715 -6.43 28.08 12.01
N ASP A 716 -7.17 28.50 13.02
CA ASP A 716 -7.78 29.85 13.11
C ASP A 716 -6.73 30.97 13.20
N ASP A 717 -5.49 30.61 13.55
CA ASP A 717 -4.32 31.49 13.54
C ASP A 717 -3.73 31.70 12.14
N GLY A 718 -4.32 31.10 11.09
CA GLY A 718 -3.86 31.19 9.71
C GLY A 718 -2.61 30.35 9.42
N VAL A 719 -2.23 29.43 10.31
CA VAL A 719 -1.04 28.59 10.15
C VAL A 719 -1.42 27.12 10.06
N GLY A 720 -1.13 26.49 8.92
CA GLY A 720 -1.18 25.02 8.77
C GLY A 720 -0.12 24.34 9.65
N LYS A 721 -0.47 23.21 10.27
CA LYS A 721 0.39 22.53 11.26
C LYS A 721 0.55 21.05 10.93
N GLU A 722 1.80 20.61 11.00
CA GLU A 722 2.20 19.23 10.72
C GLU A 722 2.84 18.65 11.99
N VAL A 723 2.09 17.80 12.69
CA VAL A 723 2.34 17.41 14.08
C VAL A 723 3.22 16.17 14.13
N ILE A 724 4.30 16.23 14.91
CA ILE A 724 5.27 15.15 15.08
C ILE A 724 5.38 14.73 16.54
N THR A 725 5.68 13.45 16.75
CA THR A 725 6.34 12.99 17.99
C THR A 725 7.83 12.88 17.72
N ARG A 726 8.66 13.33 18.66
CA ARG A 726 10.12 13.22 18.60
C ARG A 726 10.66 12.53 19.84
N LEU A 727 11.48 11.52 19.62
CA LEU A 727 12.34 10.88 20.61
C LEU A 727 13.75 11.45 20.48
N THR A 728 14.32 11.93 21.59
CA THR A 728 15.69 12.43 21.65
C THR A 728 16.46 11.63 22.70
N ALA A 729 17.40 10.81 22.25
CA ALA A 729 18.29 10.00 23.09
C ALA A 729 19.75 10.46 22.91
N ASN A 730 20.60 10.18 23.89
CA ASN A 730 22.02 10.46 23.79
C ASN A 730 22.77 9.35 23.03
N MET A 731 22.38 9.10 21.79
CA MET A 731 22.97 8.06 20.93
C MET A 731 23.79 8.70 19.80
N ALA A 732 25.00 8.19 19.58
CA ALA A 732 25.87 8.63 18.48
C ALA A 732 25.51 7.89 17.18
N THR A 733 24.42 8.30 16.53
CA THR A 733 23.86 7.62 15.35
C THR A 733 24.55 8.00 14.03
N ASN A 734 25.45 8.99 14.03
CA ASN A 734 26.30 9.38 12.90
C ASN A 734 25.49 9.61 11.61
N SER A 735 24.46 10.45 11.68
CA SER A 735 23.53 10.76 10.58
C SER A 735 22.79 9.57 9.97
N THR A 736 22.88 8.37 10.57
CA THR A 736 22.35 7.13 10.00
C THR A 736 21.13 6.65 10.76
N PHE A 737 20.10 6.26 10.01
CA PHE A 737 18.86 5.68 10.52
C PHE A 737 18.33 4.66 9.52
N TYR A 738 17.34 3.86 9.91
CA TYR A 738 16.85 2.75 9.11
C TYR A 738 15.33 2.79 9.03
N THR A 739 14.78 2.68 7.82
CA THR A 739 13.32 2.65 7.59
C THR A 739 12.94 1.47 6.71
N ASP A 740 11.76 0.90 6.95
CA ASP A 740 11.30 -0.23 6.16
C ASP A 740 10.91 0.15 4.73
N SER A 741 10.96 -0.81 3.80
CA SER A 741 10.30 -0.75 2.50
C SER A 741 9.02 -1.59 2.56
N ASN A 742 7.87 -0.92 2.54
CA ASN A 742 6.53 -1.54 2.51
C ASN A 742 6.28 -2.63 3.58
N GLY A 743 6.95 -2.53 4.74
CA GLY A 743 6.86 -3.50 5.83
C GLY A 743 7.86 -4.67 5.76
N ARG A 744 8.86 -4.62 4.86
CA ARG A 744 9.88 -5.69 4.68
C ARG A 744 11.30 -5.21 4.98
N ASP A 745 12.16 -5.12 3.98
CA ASP A 745 13.59 -4.80 4.10
C ASP A 745 13.78 -3.45 4.82
N PHE A 746 14.73 -3.35 5.75
CA PHE A 746 15.15 -2.07 6.34
C PHE A 746 16.28 -1.45 5.52
N LEU A 747 15.99 -0.30 4.91
CA LEU A 747 16.96 0.44 4.13
C LEU A 747 17.73 1.41 5.02
N THR A 748 19.04 1.46 4.81
CA THR A 748 19.92 2.43 5.46
C THR A 748 19.70 3.81 4.86
N ARG A 749 19.32 4.77 5.68
CA ARG A 749 19.14 6.18 5.34
C ARG A 749 20.27 6.98 5.96
N VAL A 750 20.85 7.89 5.19
CA VAL A 750 21.87 8.82 5.66
C VAL A 750 21.34 10.23 5.43
N ARG A 751 21.22 11.00 6.50
CA ARG A 751 20.73 12.38 6.47
C ARG A 751 21.58 13.22 5.51
N ASP A 752 20.91 14.00 4.67
CA ASP A 752 21.50 14.89 3.66
C ASP A 752 22.42 14.19 2.65
N TYR A 753 22.17 12.90 2.39
CA TYR A 753 22.96 12.10 1.46
C TYR A 753 22.07 11.34 0.47
N ARG A 754 22.61 11.15 -0.74
CA ARG A 754 22.04 10.31 -1.80
C ARG A 754 23.17 9.49 -2.41
N LYS A 755 22.89 8.21 -2.65
CA LYS A 755 23.88 7.28 -3.18
C LYS A 755 24.14 7.52 -4.66
N ASP A 756 23.09 7.81 -5.42
CA ASP A 756 23.11 7.80 -6.87
C ASP A 756 23.50 9.16 -7.47
N TRP A 757 23.42 10.26 -6.70
CA TRP A 757 23.83 11.60 -7.13
C TRP A 757 24.36 12.44 -5.95
N ASN A 758 25.08 13.52 -6.26
CA ASN A 758 25.52 14.48 -5.24
C ASN A 758 24.34 15.39 -4.90
N LEU A 759 23.72 15.18 -3.75
CA LEU A 759 22.56 15.95 -3.30
C LEU A 759 22.94 17.42 -3.05
N GLU A 760 22.26 18.33 -3.74
CA GLU A 760 22.17 19.73 -3.33
C GLU A 760 21.04 19.84 -2.30
N VAL A 761 21.39 20.15 -1.04
CA VAL A 761 20.43 20.20 0.07
C VAL A 761 19.65 21.51 0.02
N THR A 762 18.36 21.39 -0.29
CA THR A 762 17.45 22.53 -0.41
C THR A 762 16.37 22.52 0.68
N GLN A 763 16.00 21.33 1.13
CA GLN A 763 15.04 21.10 2.21
C GLN A 763 15.64 20.13 3.24
N PRO A 764 16.38 20.61 4.26
CA PRO A 764 17.11 19.76 5.21
C PRO A 764 16.21 18.93 6.14
N VAL A 765 14.90 19.25 6.16
CA VAL A 765 13.91 18.44 6.89
C VAL A 765 13.17 17.53 5.91
N ALA A 766 12.41 18.10 4.97
CA ALA A 766 11.55 17.30 4.08
C ALA A 766 12.34 16.33 3.20
N GLY A 767 13.54 16.70 2.74
CA GLY A 767 14.44 15.81 1.99
C GLY A 767 15.00 14.64 2.81
N ASN A 768 14.73 14.57 4.12
CA ASN A 768 15.14 13.47 5.00
C ASN A 768 13.96 12.69 5.58
N TYR A 769 12.73 12.97 5.17
CA TYR A 769 11.57 12.15 5.53
C TYR A 769 11.47 10.92 4.61
N TYR A 770 11.14 9.78 5.20
CA TYR A 770 10.94 8.50 4.51
C TYR A 770 9.64 7.85 4.97
N PRO A 771 9.00 7.02 4.11
CA PRO A 771 7.78 6.33 4.46
C PRO A 771 8.06 5.16 5.40
N LEU A 772 7.18 4.95 6.38
CA LEU A 772 7.22 3.86 7.34
C LEU A 772 5.92 3.05 7.22
N ASN A 773 6.01 1.73 7.07
CA ASN A 773 4.87 0.82 7.14
C ASN A 773 5.00 -0.25 8.23
N LEU A 774 6.23 -0.49 8.69
CA LEU A 774 6.57 -1.31 9.85
C LEU A 774 7.17 -0.43 10.95
N GLY A 775 8.20 0.37 10.63
CA GLY A 775 8.88 1.17 11.63
C GLY A 775 10.18 1.83 11.19
N ILE A 776 10.81 2.49 12.16
CA ILE A 776 12.09 3.18 12.04
C ILE A 776 12.99 2.79 13.22
N TYR A 777 14.28 2.66 13.01
CA TYR A 777 15.23 2.49 14.12
C TYR A 777 16.57 3.20 13.90
N THR A 778 17.29 3.41 15.00
CA THR A 778 18.66 3.93 15.01
C THR A 778 19.53 3.08 15.93
N THR A 779 20.85 3.16 15.72
CA THR A 779 21.83 2.47 16.55
C THR A 779 23.13 3.27 16.68
N ASP A 780 23.82 3.10 17.80
CA ASP A 780 25.17 3.63 18.07
C ASP A 780 26.22 2.50 18.18
N GLY A 781 25.86 1.27 17.77
CA GLY A 781 26.69 0.07 17.90
C GLY A 781 26.68 -0.58 19.30
N LYS A 782 25.97 0.00 20.28
CA LYS A 782 25.77 -0.58 21.62
C LYS A 782 24.30 -0.87 21.89
N SER A 783 23.44 0.09 21.54
CA SER A 783 22.00 0.05 21.73
C SER A 783 21.28 0.25 20.40
N GLU A 784 20.07 -0.26 20.31
CA GLU A 784 19.10 0.02 19.25
C GLU A 784 17.87 0.69 19.87
N LEU A 785 17.45 1.83 19.31
CA LEU A 785 16.18 2.47 19.61
C LEU A 785 15.25 2.26 18.41
N SER A 786 14.12 1.59 18.63
CA SER A 786 13.20 1.22 17.55
C SER A 786 11.78 1.73 17.84
N ILE A 787 11.12 2.23 16.79
CA ILE A 787 9.69 2.57 16.76
C ILE A 787 8.99 1.66 15.74
N LEU A 788 7.87 1.05 16.13
CA LEU A 788 6.91 0.43 15.20
C LEU A 788 5.63 1.26 15.11
N VAL A 789 4.96 1.21 13.96
CA VAL A 789 3.81 2.06 13.63
C VAL A 789 2.54 1.24 13.34
N ASP A 790 1.37 1.75 13.73
CA ASP A 790 0.06 1.11 13.49
C ASP A 790 -0.55 1.41 12.10
N ARG A 791 0.13 2.22 11.29
CA ARG A 791 -0.31 2.69 9.96
C ARG A 791 0.87 3.24 9.17
N ALA A 792 0.65 3.54 7.90
CA ALA A 792 1.62 4.30 7.11
C ALA A 792 1.82 5.72 7.66
N VAL A 793 3.07 6.15 7.86
CA VAL A 793 3.43 7.49 8.35
C VAL A 793 4.79 7.93 7.78
N GLY A 794 5.07 9.23 7.78
CA GLY A 794 6.41 9.74 7.49
C GLY A 794 7.28 9.81 8.74
N GLY A 795 8.54 9.39 8.64
CA GLY A 795 9.51 9.50 9.74
C GLY A 795 10.92 9.84 9.30
N SER A 796 11.73 10.31 10.25
CA SER A 796 13.09 10.78 10.00
C SER A 796 13.98 10.74 11.24
N SER A 797 15.28 11.00 11.03
CA SER A 797 16.25 11.36 12.06
C SER A 797 16.95 12.66 11.62
N ILE A 798 16.46 13.80 12.12
CA ILE A 798 16.93 15.14 11.70
C ILE A 798 18.23 15.55 12.41
N ARG A 799 18.51 14.94 13.57
CA ARG A 799 19.77 15.09 14.31
C ARG A 799 20.17 13.74 14.88
N ASP A 800 21.47 13.60 15.17
CA ASP A 800 21.98 12.39 15.80
C ASP A 800 21.30 12.13 17.14
N GLY A 801 20.95 10.86 17.38
CA GLY A 801 20.21 10.44 18.55
C GLY A 801 18.72 10.78 18.54
N GLU A 802 18.20 11.36 17.46
CA GLU A 802 16.77 11.67 17.32
C GLU A 802 16.06 10.69 16.37
N ILE A 803 14.82 10.37 16.71
CA ILE A 803 13.83 9.79 15.79
C ILE A 803 12.58 10.65 15.88
N GLU A 804 12.02 11.06 14.75
CA GLU A 804 10.71 11.71 14.70
C GLU A 804 9.77 11.02 13.72
N VAL A 805 8.48 11.06 14.05
CA VAL A 805 7.39 10.51 13.25
C VAL A 805 6.30 11.56 13.16
N MET A 806 5.88 11.91 11.95
CA MET A 806 4.74 12.79 11.70
C MET A 806 3.46 11.98 11.81
N LEU A 807 2.51 12.48 12.61
CA LEU A 807 1.33 11.71 13.02
C LEU A 807 0.02 12.25 12.48
N HIS A 808 -0.04 13.57 12.23
CA HIS A 808 -1.21 14.24 11.68
C HIS A 808 -0.85 15.58 11.02
N ARG A 809 -1.64 16.01 10.04
CA ARG A 809 -1.41 17.24 9.25
C ARG A 809 -2.74 17.93 8.99
N ARG A 810 -2.78 19.25 9.10
CA ARG A 810 -3.91 20.07 8.65
C ARG A 810 -3.38 21.35 8.01
N LEU A 811 -3.73 21.57 6.75
CA LEU A 811 -3.11 22.55 5.85
C LEU A 811 -4.18 23.49 5.28
N LEU A 812 -3.77 24.69 4.91
CA LEU A 812 -4.68 25.77 4.47
C LEU A 812 -4.58 26.08 2.97
N VAL A 813 -3.63 25.47 2.27
CA VAL A 813 -3.31 25.75 0.87
C VAL A 813 -3.14 24.44 0.11
N ASP A 814 -3.52 24.43 -1.17
CA ASP A 814 -3.21 23.37 -2.13
C ASP A 814 -1.74 23.49 -2.59
N ASP A 815 -1.05 22.36 -2.77
CA ASP A 815 0.36 22.34 -3.19
C ASP A 815 0.56 22.36 -4.71
N SER A 816 -0.49 22.62 -5.48
CA SER A 816 -0.47 22.78 -6.94
C SER A 816 0.04 21.54 -7.67
N ARG A 817 -0.48 20.37 -7.30
CA ARG A 817 -0.25 19.08 -7.99
C ARG A 817 -1.51 18.44 -8.56
N GLY A 818 -2.61 19.18 -8.62
CA GLY A 818 -3.82 18.80 -9.37
C GLY A 818 -5.04 18.47 -8.51
N VAL A 819 -4.85 18.04 -7.25
CA VAL A 819 -5.99 17.76 -6.34
C VAL A 819 -6.86 18.98 -6.09
N ALA A 820 -6.28 20.19 -6.15
CA ALA A 820 -6.96 21.47 -6.08
C ALA A 820 -7.81 21.63 -4.79
N GLU A 821 -7.31 21.10 -3.68
CA GLU A 821 -7.93 21.13 -2.35
C GLU A 821 -6.83 21.15 -1.28
N ALA A 822 -6.96 22.03 -0.28
CA ALA A 822 -6.12 21.96 0.90
C ALA A 822 -6.42 20.68 1.70
N LEU A 823 -5.41 20.13 2.38
CA LEU A 823 -5.61 19.03 3.33
C LEU A 823 -6.24 19.56 4.64
N ASP A 824 -7.54 19.86 4.58
CA ASP A 824 -8.33 20.41 5.68
C ASP A 824 -9.44 19.44 6.11
N GLU A 825 -9.05 18.27 6.61
CA GLU A 825 -10.01 17.23 7.01
C GLU A 825 -10.86 17.70 8.21
N GLN A 826 -12.19 17.58 8.09
CA GLN A 826 -13.15 17.94 9.13
C GLN A 826 -14.16 16.81 9.38
N VAL A 827 -14.67 16.73 10.60
CA VAL A 827 -15.83 15.91 10.96
C VAL A 827 -16.99 16.83 11.31
N CYS A 828 -18.19 16.52 10.81
CA CYS A 828 -19.38 17.34 11.01
C CYS A 828 -20.52 16.52 11.65
N VAL A 829 -21.13 17.06 12.70
CA VAL A 829 -22.31 16.50 13.38
C VAL A 829 -23.30 17.64 13.65
N ASN A 830 -24.58 17.46 13.30
CA ASN A 830 -25.65 18.47 13.49
C ASN A 830 -25.24 19.89 13.01
N ASN A 831 -24.63 20.00 11.83
CA ASN A 831 -24.11 21.24 11.23
C ASN A 831 -22.94 21.92 11.99
N THR A 832 -22.38 21.27 13.01
CA THR A 832 -21.16 21.72 13.69
C THR A 832 -19.99 20.90 13.16
N CYS A 833 -18.97 21.57 12.61
CA CYS A 833 -17.77 20.93 12.07
C CYS A 833 -16.55 21.31 12.91
N GLU A 834 -15.65 20.36 13.11
CA GLU A 834 -14.33 20.59 13.69
C GLU A 834 -13.27 19.82 12.89
N GLY A 835 -12.01 20.26 12.98
CA GLY A 835 -10.89 19.55 12.36
C GLY A 835 -10.80 18.11 12.86
N LEU A 836 -10.48 17.18 11.96
CA LEU A 836 -10.42 15.75 12.26
C LEU A 836 -9.44 15.46 13.40
N THR A 837 -9.87 14.62 14.34
CA THR A 837 -9.04 14.08 15.42
C THR A 837 -8.64 12.65 15.11
N VAL A 838 -7.34 12.38 15.10
CA VAL A 838 -6.81 11.03 14.90
C VAL A 838 -6.34 10.43 16.22
N ARG A 839 -6.70 9.17 16.45
CA ARG A 839 -6.15 8.34 17.52
C ARG A 839 -5.38 7.16 16.94
N GLY A 840 -4.19 6.89 17.48
CA GLY A 840 -3.31 5.83 17.02
C GLY A 840 -2.29 5.42 18.05
N THR A 841 -1.50 4.41 17.72
CA THR A 841 -0.48 3.87 18.61
C THR A 841 0.83 3.70 17.86
N TYR A 842 1.92 4.15 18.46
CA TYR A 842 3.26 3.72 18.10
C TYR A 842 3.87 2.95 19.27
N TYR A 843 4.83 2.09 18.96
CA TYR A 843 5.43 1.19 19.93
C TYR A 843 6.92 1.45 19.99
N MET A 844 7.45 1.63 21.20
CA MET A 844 8.85 1.98 21.40
C MET A 844 9.55 0.90 22.22
N SER A 845 10.69 0.42 21.72
CA SER A 845 11.59 -0.49 22.42
C SER A 845 13.03 -0.02 22.35
N VAL A 846 13.80 -0.43 23.36
CA VAL A 846 15.25 -0.31 23.39
C VAL A 846 15.84 -1.70 23.58
N ASN A 847 16.82 -2.06 22.76
CA ASN A 847 17.41 -3.40 22.74
C ASN A 847 18.93 -3.30 22.62
N GLN A 848 19.64 -4.33 23.08
CA GLN A 848 21.08 -4.42 22.85
C GLN A 848 21.32 -4.56 21.35
N PHE A 849 22.43 -3.98 20.86
CA PHE A 849 22.80 -4.08 19.45
C PHE A 849 22.78 -5.53 18.95
N GLY A 850 22.02 -5.77 17.87
CA GLY A 850 21.85 -7.08 17.24
C GLY A 850 20.69 -7.91 17.80
N SER A 851 19.94 -7.40 18.79
CA SER A 851 18.77 -8.06 19.39
C SER A 851 17.45 -7.38 19.05
N GLY A 852 17.47 -6.15 18.48
CA GLY A 852 16.26 -5.41 18.16
C GLY A 852 15.44 -6.02 17.02
N ALA A 853 16.08 -6.75 16.11
CA ALA A 853 15.43 -7.37 14.96
C ALA A 853 14.31 -8.34 15.37
N TYR A 854 14.56 -9.19 16.38
CA TYR A 854 13.56 -10.13 16.87
C TYR A 854 12.26 -9.44 17.32
N TRP A 855 12.40 -8.37 18.10
CA TRP A 855 11.25 -7.58 18.55
C TRP A 855 10.55 -6.90 17.37
N ARG A 856 11.29 -6.24 16.46
CA ARG A 856 10.72 -5.54 15.30
C ARG A 856 9.88 -6.47 14.42
N ARG A 857 10.41 -7.65 14.07
CA ARG A 857 9.73 -8.61 13.20
C ARG A 857 8.54 -9.28 13.88
N THR A 858 8.72 -9.75 15.11
CA THR A 858 7.67 -10.46 15.86
C THR A 858 6.52 -9.52 16.22
N TYR A 859 6.84 -8.38 16.83
CA TYR A 859 5.81 -7.45 17.27
C TYR A 859 5.18 -6.69 16.10
N GLY A 860 5.94 -6.41 15.04
CA GLY A 860 5.40 -5.87 13.79
C GLY A 860 4.29 -6.75 13.21
N GLN A 861 4.49 -8.07 13.22
CA GLN A 861 3.46 -9.01 12.75
C GLN A 861 2.26 -9.10 13.71
N GLN A 862 2.46 -8.94 15.03
CA GLN A 862 1.36 -8.87 16.02
C GLN A 862 0.53 -7.59 15.89
N ILE A 863 1.16 -6.46 15.55
CA ILE A 863 0.47 -5.19 15.24
C ILE A 863 -0.39 -5.37 13.97
N TYR A 864 0.17 -6.00 12.94
CA TYR A 864 -0.54 -6.24 11.68
C TYR A 864 -1.72 -7.19 11.82
N SER A 865 -1.53 -8.30 12.55
CA SER A 865 -2.48 -9.39 12.69
C SER A 865 -2.85 -9.59 14.17
N SER A 866 -3.58 -8.63 14.71
CA SER A 866 -4.06 -8.64 16.10
C SER A 866 -5.15 -9.72 16.33
N LEU A 867 -5.45 -9.99 17.59
CA LEU A 867 -6.52 -10.91 17.96
C LEU A 867 -7.89 -10.38 17.54
N LEU A 868 -8.66 -11.22 16.87
CA LEU A 868 -10.05 -10.92 16.53
C LEU A 868 -10.96 -11.34 17.69
N LEU A 869 -11.77 -10.41 18.18
CA LEU A 869 -12.69 -10.64 19.30
C LEU A 869 -14.14 -10.74 18.83
N ALA A 870 -14.81 -11.82 19.23
CA ALA A 870 -16.22 -12.06 18.99
C ALA A 870 -16.95 -12.25 20.32
N PHE A 871 -18.13 -11.62 20.44
CA PHE A 871 -18.88 -11.51 21.69
C PHE A 871 -20.29 -12.10 21.58
N THR A 872 -20.73 -12.81 22.61
CA THR A 872 -22.14 -13.22 22.81
C THR A 872 -22.44 -13.37 24.31
N GLN A 873 -23.70 -13.51 24.70
CA GLN A 873 -24.08 -13.75 26.10
C GLN A 873 -24.82 -15.08 26.25
N GLU A 874 -24.22 -16.03 26.99
CA GLU A 874 -24.81 -17.33 27.28
C GLU A 874 -24.46 -17.85 28.67
N ASP A 875 -25.22 -18.83 29.14
CA ASP A 875 -24.81 -19.62 30.32
C ASP A 875 -23.52 -20.40 30.01
N GLU A 876 -22.56 -20.35 30.94
CA GLU A 876 -21.23 -20.93 30.74
C GLU A 876 -21.28 -22.46 30.58
N ALA A 877 -22.11 -23.14 31.38
CA ALA A 877 -22.24 -24.59 31.30
C ALA A 877 -22.87 -25.01 29.96
N SER A 878 -23.91 -24.29 29.55
CA SER A 878 -24.58 -24.47 28.25
C SER A 878 -23.61 -24.22 27.10
N TRP A 879 -22.82 -23.14 27.14
CA TRP A 879 -21.78 -22.85 26.15
C TRP A 879 -20.75 -23.98 26.07
N LYS A 880 -20.15 -24.37 27.20
CA LYS A 880 -19.15 -25.44 27.27
C LYS A 880 -19.69 -26.79 26.79
N SER A 881 -20.99 -27.05 26.93
CA SER A 881 -21.63 -28.28 26.45
C SER A 881 -21.89 -28.29 24.93
N SER A 882 -22.02 -27.11 24.31
CA SER A 882 -22.43 -26.95 22.90
C SER A 882 -21.32 -26.43 21.99
N HIS A 883 -20.23 -25.92 22.56
CA HIS A 883 -19.14 -25.28 21.83
C HIS A 883 -17.76 -25.76 22.29
N VAL A 884 -16.83 -25.88 21.33
CA VAL A 884 -15.41 -26.10 21.56
C VAL A 884 -14.77 -24.77 21.98
N THR A 885 -14.35 -24.70 23.24
CA THR A 885 -13.87 -23.47 23.88
C THR A 885 -12.40 -23.16 23.64
N LYS A 886 -11.62 -24.11 23.12
CA LYS A 886 -10.23 -23.90 22.72
C LYS A 886 -9.87 -24.90 21.63
N ALA A 887 -9.42 -24.41 20.47
CA ALA A 887 -9.00 -25.25 19.37
C ALA A 887 -8.00 -24.55 18.44
N THR A 888 -7.27 -25.35 17.68
CA THR A 888 -6.42 -24.91 16.57
C THR A 888 -6.77 -25.72 15.34
N SER A 889 -6.61 -25.12 14.16
CA SER A 889 -6.70 -25.84 12.88
C SER A 889 -5.42 -26.59 12.52
N MET A 890 -4.31 -26.29 13.19
CA MET A 890 -3.01 -26.93 13.04
C MET A 890 -2.90 -28.16 13.97
N GLU A 891 -1.86 -28.98 13.79
CA GLU A 891 -1.56 -30.09 14.69
C GLU A 891 -1.33 -29.58 16.11
N TYR A 892 -1.94 -30.25 17.10
CA TYR A 892 -1.83 -29.84 18.49
C TYR A 892 -0.37 -29.78 18.96
N GLY A 893 0.07 -28.63 19.47
CA GLY A 893 1.44 -28.39 19.90
C GLY A 893 2.39 -27.94 18.79
N TYR A 894 1.95 -27.90 17.53
CA TYR A 894 2.73 -27.34 16.42
C TYR A 894 2.57 -25.81 16.36
N SER A 895 3.64 -25.10 16.01
CA SER A 895 3.66 -23.68 15.72
C SER A 895 4.66 -23.44 14.59
N LEU A 896 4.43 -22.41 13.79
CA LEU A 896 5.39 -22.02 12.79
C LEU A 896 6.69 -21.54 13.44
N PRO A 897 7.83 -21.69 12.76
CA PRO A 897 9.06 -21.04 13.17
C PRO A 897 8.84 -19.53 13.39
N PRO A 898 9.48 -18.89 14.40
CA PRO A 898 9.31 -17.46 14.67
C PRO A 898 9.72 -16.53 13.51
N ASN A 899 10.51 -17.04 12.57
CA ASN A 899 10.91 -16.34 11.36
C ASN A 899 9.94 -16.52 10.18
N VAL A 900 8.80 -17.19 10.34
CA VAL A 900 7.82 -17.43 9.27
C VAL A 900 6.41 -16.97 9.65
N ALA A 901 5.74 -16.27 8.73
CA ALA A 901 4.32 -15.90 8.83
C ALA A 901 3.48 -16.50 7.69
N ILE A 902 2.21 -16.82 7.99
CA ILE A 902 1.17 -17.06 6.97
C ILE A 902 0.60 -15.70 6.59
N ILE A 903 0.90 -15.23 5.38
CA ILE A 903 0.43 -13.93 4.89
C ILE A 903 -0.80 -14.04 3.98
N THR A 904 -1.11 -15.27 3.53
CA THR A 904 -2.31 -15.56 2.75
C THR A 904 -2.75 -16.99 3.03
N LEU A 905 -4.03 -17.17 3.34
CA LEU A 905 -4.72 -18.46 3.31
C LEU A 905 -6.17 -18.18 2.90
N GLN A 906 -6.56 -18.61 1.70
CA GLN A 906 -7.90 -18.37 1.17
C GLN A 906 -8.32 -19.47 0.20
N ASP A 907 -9.63 -19.73 0.11
CA ASP A 907 -10.20 -20.54 -0.97
C ASP A 907 -10.29 -19.73 -2.27
N LEU A 908 -10.19 -20.42 -3.41
CA LEU A 908 -10.42 -19.88 -4.75
C LEU A 908 -11.66 -20.54 -5.38
N ASP A 909 -12.24 -19.88 -6.38
CA ASP A 909 -13.47 -20.34 -7.09
C ASP A 909 -13.38 -21.77 -7.66
N ASP A 910 -12.18 -22.23 -7.99
CA ASP A 910 -11.93 -23.55 -8.60
C ASP A 910 -11.81 -24.69 -7.58
N GLY A 911 -12.03 -24.39 -6.29
CA GLY A 911 -11.92 -25.34 -5.18
C GLY A 911 -10.48 -25.59 -4.72
N THR A 912 -9.50 -24.84 -5.21
CA THR A 912 -8.13 -24.83 -4.66
C THR A 912 -7.99 -23.78 -3.56
N ALA A 913 -7.03 -23.99 -2.65
CA ALA A 913 -6.65 -22.99 -1.66
C ALA A 913 -5.31 -22.34 -2.01
N LEU A 914 -5.22 -21.02 -1.87
CA LEU A 914 -4.00 -20.25 -2.02
C LEU A 914 -3.33 -20.05 -0.65
N LEU A 915 -2.09 -20.50 -0.52
CA LEU A 915 -1.24 -20.33 0.67
C LEU A 915 0.00 -19.52 0.33
N ARG A 916 0.35 -18.57 1.19
CA ARG A 916 1.66 -17.90 1.18
C ARG A 916 2.33 -17.94 2.53
N LEU A 917 3.61 -18.33 2.51
CA LEU A 917 4.51 -18.31 3.66
C LEU A 917 5.62 -17.31 3.39
N ALA A 918 5.87 -16.41 4.33
CA ALA A 918 6.90 -15.39 4.23
C ALA A 918 7.95 -15.55 5.34
N HIS A 919 9.22 -15.55 4.98
CA HIS A 919 10.31 -15.36 5.91
C HIS A 919 10.44 -13.87 6.26
N LEU A 920 10.45 -13.56 7.56
CA LEU A 920 10.33 -12.19 8.06
C LEU A 920 11.66 -11.44 8.19
N TYR A 921 12.78 -12.15 8.28
CA TYR A 921 14.09 -11.57 8.52
C TYR A 921 14.92 -11.48 7.24
N GLU A 922 15.73 -10.42 7.14
CA GLU A 922 16.77 -10.26 6.13
C GLU A 922 17.97 -11.18 6.41
N ALA A 923 18.80 -11.43 5.40
CA ALA A 923 20.05 -12.14 5.61
C ALA A 923 20.93 -11.37 6.60
N ALA A 924 21.48 -12.08 7.59
CA ALA A 924 22.33 -11.53 8.65
C ALA A 924 21.68 -10.45 9.56
N GLU A 925 20.35 -10.30 9.56
CA GLU A 925 19.65 -9.37 10.45
C GLU A 925 19.63 -9.85 11.91
N ASP A 926 19.45 -11.16 12.12
CA ASP A 926 19.39 -11.81 13.42
C ASP A 926 20.19 -13.13 13.39
N SER A 927 21.02 -13.34 14.41
CA SER A 927 21.94 -14.50 14.45
C SER A 927 21.24 -15.87 14.52
N GLN A 928 20.01 -15.93 15.03
CA GLN A 928 19.24 -17.16 15.19
C GLN A 928 18.19 -17.28 14.08
N TYR A 929 17.50 -16.19 13.77
CA TYR A 929 16.30 -16.20 12.92
C TYR A 929 16.56 -15.89 11.44
N SER A 930 17.72 -15.32 11.08
CA SER A 930 18.14 -15.16 9.68
C SER A 930 18.77 -16.43 9.09
N THR A 931 18.12 -17.57 9.32
CA THR A 931 18.57 -18.90 8.88
C THR A 931 17.44 -19.63 8.13
N LEU A 932 17.73 -20.77 7.49
CA LEU A 932 16.72 -21.53 6.75
C LEU A 932 15.60 -22.03 7.69
N ALA A 933 14.36 -21.62 7.44
CA ALA A 933 13.19 -22.09 8.16
C ALA A 933 12.55 -23.29 7.46
N THR A 934 11.87 -24.14 8.22
CA THR A 934 11.15 -25.32 7.71
C THR A 934 9.72 -25.34 8.22
N VAL A 935 8.75 -25.55 7.33
CA VAL A 935 7.32 -25.65 7.63
C VAL A 935 6.77 -26.99 7.14
N GLU A 936 6.09 -27.72 8.02
CA GLU A 936 5.49 -29.01 7.71
C GLU A 936 4.01 -28.84 7.36
N LEU A 937 3.65 -28.84 6.07
CA LEU A 937 2.27 -28.53 5.65
C LEU A 937 1.24 -29.54 6.16
N LYS A 938 1.63 -30.81 6.38
CA LYS A 938 0.75 -31.81 7.02
C LYS A 938 0.34 -31.40 8.43
N LYS A 939 1.24 -30.74 9.17
CA LYS A 939 0.97 -30.21 10.51
C LYS A 939 0.21 -28.90 10.47
N VAL A 940 0.43 -28.05 9.45
CA VAL A 940 -0.36 -26.83 9.23
C VAL A 940 -1.83 -27.18 8.95
N PHE A 941 -2.09 -28.23 8.16
CA PHE A 941 -3.44 -28.64 7.77
C PHE A 941 -3.83 -29.98 8.39
N ALA A 942 -3.65 -30.17 9.70
CA ALA A 942 -3.88 -31.47 10.36
C ALA A 942 -5.30 -32.03 10.16
N GLY A 943 -6.30 -31.15 9.98
CA GLY A 943 -7.69 -31.52 9.72
C GLY A 943 -8.05 -31.81 8.26
N LYS A 944 -7.14 -31.60 7.29
CA LYS A 944 -7.41 -31.80 5.85
C LYS A 944 -6.28 -32.59 5.18
N THR A 945 -6.60 -33.48 4.25
CA THR A 945 -5.57 -34.27 3.52
C THR A 945 -5.14 -33.53 2.26
N ILE A 946 -3.88 -33.11 2.16
CA ILE A 946 -3.37 -32.49 0.92
C ILE A 946 -3.24 -33.56 -0.18
N LYS A 947 -4.01 -33.42 -1.26
CA LYS A 947 -3.98 -34.28 -2.44
C LYS A 947 -3.03 -33.78 -3.51
N GLN A 948 -2.93 -32.46 -3.67
CA GLN A 948 -2.04 -31.83 -4.64
C GLN A 948 -1.47 -30.54 -4.05
N LEU A 949 -0.18 -30.32 -4.27
CA LEU A 949 0.52 -29.08 -3.95
C LEU A 949 1.22 -28.60 -5.21
N ARG A 950 1.03 -27.33 -5.57
CA ARG A 950 1.69 -26.69 -6.72
C ARG A 950 2.28 -25.36 -6.31
N GLU A 951 3.59 -25.20 -6.48
CA GLU A 951 4.28 -23.92 -6.24
C GLU A 951 4.16 -23.00 -7.46
N THR A 952 3.84 -21.74 -7.23
CA THR A 952 3.54 -20.75 -8.27
C THR A 952 4.37 -19.47 -8.13
N SER A 953 4.26 -18.57 -9.09
CA SER A 953 4.67 -17.16 -8.95
C SER A 953 3.97 -16.50 -7.76
N LEU A 954 4.49 -15.34 -7.34
CA LEU A 954 3.95 -14.59 -6.20
C LEU A 954 2.46 -14.27 -6.33
N SER A 955 1.98 -13.95 -7.54
CA SER A 955 0.57 -13.67 -7.86
C SER A 955 -0.23 -14.90 -8.31
N ALA A 956 0.34 -16.10 -8.18
CA ALA A 956 -0.29 -17.39 -8.50
C ALA A 956 -0.79 -17.54 -9.95
N ASN A 957 -0.18 -16.82 -10.91
CA ASN A 957 -0.57 -16.85 -12.32
C ASN A 957 0.34 -17.70 -13.24
N GLN A 958 1.47 -18.19 -12.70
CA GLN A 958 2.45 -19.01 -13.39
C GLN A 958 2.93 -20.13 -12.47
N ASP A 959 3.28 -21.29 -13.02
CA ASP A 959 3.97 -22.33 -12.27
C ASP A 959 5.42 -21.88 -12.00
N LYS A 960 5.90 -22.03 -10.75
CA LYS A 960 7.19 -21.46 -10.33
C LYS A 960 8.36 -22.00 -11.15
N SER A 961 8.30 -23.27 -11.54
CA SER A 961 9.31 -23.96 -12.36
C SER A 961 9.37 -23.46 -13.80
N GLU A 962 8.32 -22.80 -14.30
CA GLU A 962 8.23 -22.32 -15.68
C GLU A 962 8.66 -20.85 -15.84
N MET A 963 8.84 -20.13 -14.72
CA MET A 963 9.26 -18.73 -14.73
C MET A 963 10.65 -18.58 -15.33
N LYS A 964 10.77 -17.73 -16.36
CA LYS A 964 12.05 -17.41 -17.03
C LYS A 964 12.49 -16.00 -16.67
N LYS A 965 13.78 -15.83 -16.43
CA LYS A 965 14.40 -14.52 -16.15
C LYS A 965 15.21 -14.07 -17.35
N MET A 966 15.08 -12.79 -17.72
CA MET A 966 15.95 -12.18 -18.72
C MET A 966 17.39 -12.10 -18.19
N LYS A 967 18.36 -12.26 -19.09
CA LYS A 967 19.78 -12.11 -18.76
C LYS A 967 20.23 -10.72 -19.17
N TRP A 968 20.91 -10.02 -18.27
CA TRP A 968 21.40 -8.66 -18.49
C TRP A 968 22.89 -8.60 -18.21
N ARG A 969 23.62 -7.82 -19.02
CA ARG A 969 25.00 -7.46 -18.72
C ARG A 969 24.97 -6.20 -17.88
N VAL A 970 25.48 -6.29 -16.66
CA VAL A 970 25.40 -5.20 -15.68
C VAL A 970 26.81 -4.64 -15.44
N GLU A 971 26.93 -3.32 -15.45
CA GLU A 971 28.15 -2.61 -15.04
C GLU A 971 28.42 -2.88 -13.56
N ASP A 972 29.70 -2.95 -13.17
CA ASP A 972 30.13 -3.18 -11.79
C ASP A 972 29.58 -4.45 -11.11
N SER A 973 29.43 -5.55 -11.87
CA SER A 973 29.05 -6.87 -11.34
C SER A 973 30.14 -7.51 -10.43
N SER A 974 31.10 -6.74 -9.93
CA SER A 974 32.27 -7.19 -9.16
C SER A 974 31.99 -7.42 -7.67
N SER A 975 30.76 -7.19 -7.21
CA SER A 975 30.38 -7.49 -5.83
C SER A 975 30.10 -8.99 -5.65
N SER A 976 31.02 -9.66 -4.97
CA SER A 976 30.92 -11.06 -4.55
C SER A 976 29.85 -11.24 -3.46
N PHE A 977 28.58 -11.05 -3.80
CA PHE A 977 27.51 -11.44 -2.90
C PHE A 977 27.43 -12.98 -2.87
N SER A 978 27.45 -13.56 -1.68
CA SER A 978 27.16 -14.98 -1.51
C SER A 978 25.80 -15.29 -2.13
N ALA A 979 25.67 -16.42 -2.81
CA ALA A 979 24.39 -16.84 -3.37
C ALA A 979 23.32 -16.82 -2.26
N PRO A 980 22.12 -16.25 -2.52
CA PRO A 980 21.09 -16.17 -1.51
C PRO A 980 20.74 -17.57 -1.03
N LEU A 981 20.61 -17.73 0.29
CA LEU A 981 20.07 -18.95 0.87
C LEU A 981 18.58 -19.03 0.50
N ARG A 982 18.21 -20.05 -0.27
CA ARG A 982 16.84 -20.28 -0.74
C ARG A 982 16.37 -21.68 -0.35
N GLY A 983 15.07 -21.81 -0.10
CA GLY A 983 14.46 -23.12 0.14
C GLY A 983 14.49 -23.99 -1.10
N ARG A 984 14.66 -25.30 -0.92
CA ARG A 984 14.61 -26.26 -2.05
C ARG A 984 13.18 -26.46 -2.57
N PRO A 985 13.01 -27.00 -3.79
CA PRO A 985 11.71 -27.43 -4.31
C PRO A 985 11.01 -28.37 -3.33
N VAL A 986 9.71 -28.20 -3.15
CA VAL A 986 8.94 -29.03 -2.20
C VAL A 986 8.85 -30.47 -2.72
N ASP A 987 9.14 -31.43 -1.85
CA ASP A 987 8.87 -32.84 -2.11
C ASP A 987 7.39 -33.14 -1.79
N ASN A 988 6.64 -33.54 -2.81
CA ASN A 988 5.20 -33.81 -2.71
C ASN A 988 4.85 -34.99 -1.79
N THR A 989 5.81 -35.83 -1.39
CA THR A 989 5.58 -36.93 -0.44
C THR A 989 5.71 -36.47 1.02
N THR A 990 6.69 -35.63 1.31
CA THR A 990 6.95 -35.12 2.66
C THR A 990 6.12 -33.87 2.98
N LEU A 991 5.83 -33.03 1.96
CA LEU A 991 5.11 -31.76 2.08
C LEU A 991 5.78 -30.78 3.06
N ILE A 992 7.10 -30.72 3.00
CA ILE A 992 7.94 -29.83 3.80
C ILE A 992 8.40 -28.65 2.94
N VAL A 993 8.11 -27.44 3.40
CA VAL A 993 8.49 -26.18 2.74
C VAL A 993 9.67 -25.57 3.48
N GLU A 994 10.76 -25.34 2.76
CA GLU A 994 11.90 -24.57 3.27
C GLU A 994 11.80 -23.12 2.80
N LEU A 995 12.19 -22.16 3.65
CA LEU A 995 12.19 -20.73 3.36
C LEU A 995 13.50 -20.12 3.83
N GLY A 996 14.24 -19.50 2.90
CA GLY A 996 15.40 -18.69 3.26
C GLY A 996 15.02 -17.27 3.68
N PRO A 997 15.97 -16.46 4.20
CA PRO A 997 15.75 -15.06 4.52
C PRO A 997 15.07 -14.29 3.39
N MET A 998 14.10 -13.44 3.75
CA MET A 998 13.23 -12.67 2.85
C MET A 998 12.39 -13.44 1.83
N GLU A 999 12.43 -14.77 1.78
CA GLU A 999 11.65 -15.52 0.79
C GLU A 999 10.15 -15.47 1.07
N ILE A 1000 9.35 -15.34 0.00
CA ILE A 1000 7.92 -15.61 0.03
C ILE A 1000 7.65 -16.73 -0.97
N ARG A 1001 7.04 -17.82 -0.50
CA ARG A 1001 6.65 -18.95 -1.35
C ARG A 1001 5.14 -19.05 -1.42
N THR A 1002 4.63 -19.23 -2.65
CA THR A 1002 3.19 -19.21 -2.96
C THR A 1002 2.78 -20.57 -3.50
N PHE A 1003 1.69 -21.12 -2.98
CA PHE A 1003 1.21 -22.45 -3.31
C PHE A 1003 -0.29 -22.48 -3.58
N LEU A 1004 -0.69 -23.29 -4.55
CA LEU A 1004 -2.06 -23.73 -4.75
C LEU A 1004 -2.20 -25.17 -4.23
N ILE A 1005 -3.20 -25.40 -3.39
CA ILE A 1005 -3.41 -26.65 -2.65
C ILE A 1005 -4.78 -27.23 -3.00
N LYS A 1006 -4.85 -28.53 -3.28
CA LYS A 1006 -6.11 -29.29 -3.32
C LYS A 1006 -6.18 -30.26 -2.14
N PHE A 1007 -7.32 -30.26 -1.45
CA PHE A 1007 -7.62 -31.14 -0.32
C PHE A 1007 -8.51 -32.33 -0.70
#